data_AF-A0A4R5WZ83-F1
#
_entry.id   AF-A0A4R5WZ83-F1
#
_cell.length_a   1.000
_cell.length_b   1.000
_cell.length_c   1.000
_cell.angle_alpha   90.00
_cell.angle_beta   90.00
_cell.angle_gamma   90.00
#
_symmetry.space_group_name_H-M   'P 1'
#
loop_
_entity.id
_entity.type
_entity.pdbx_description
1 polymer ?
#
loop_
_entity_poly.entity_id
_entity_poly.type
_entity_poly.pdbx_seq_one_letter_code
_entity_poly.pdbx_strand_id
1 'polypeptide(L)'
;MSYVIAAPQVMVAAAADLAKIGSALERAHRLAAPSIMAIAPAAADEVSAGIAQMFVEQAHDYQVVAARAAGFQEEFLRALGVSVNAYASAESFSVEQLVLGLINAPTRFLLGRPLIGEGTDGAPGTGQAGEAGGILWGNGGTGGSGAPGQAGGRGGDAGLFGNGGRGGSGGVGVPGTAGATGMQGGMGGAGGAGGAGGHGGFLVGNGGAGGAGGLGGAGGTGGAGVAGGPGVFGVNGGMGGAGDTGAQGGMGGAGGAGGAGGLASGLFGGVAGAPGAAGDGGSGGAGGIGGAGGPSMVGQGGHGGLGGLGGSGGGGGLGVGGVAGGSGGIGGAGGQGGVGGAGLSFSPAGSGAAGDAGGAGTVPNGASGGPGGVGGGGGIGGIGSGAGSAVISVGDTPVGVAVSPTGPAAGAIYVTNQAAGTVSVIDPATNTVTATIAVGAAPAEVAVSAVGPAAGTVYVANAFSGTVSVIDPATNTVTATIPVGSFPGGVAVSPAGPAAGTVYVTNQGGGTVSVINPATNVVTATIPVGGTPGGVAVSPTGPAAGTIYVTDFSGSTVSVINPTTNTVTATIGVGSFPFGVAVSPDTGAVYVASTSSGTVSVIDPATNTVTADFRVSWARMVTVSPTTGAIYVTQGDGMVSLIDPATNTLTATIPVGSDLFEMAVSPAGPGLGDLYVVSSDGDKVSVIT
;
A
#
# COMPACT_ATOMS: atom_id res chain seq x y z
N MET A 1 15.87 15.60 11.87
CA MET A 1 16.85 15.08 10.89
C MET A 1 18.16 14.86 11.63
N SER A 2 18.54 13.62 11.92
CA SER A 2 19.85 13.32 12.52
C SER A 2 20.90 13.41 11.42
N TYR A 3 21.90 14.28 11.60
CA TYR A 3 23.04 14.37 10.71
C TYR A 3 23.90 13.11 10.88
N VAL A 4 23.90 12.24 9.87
CA VAL A 4 24.91 11.20 9.75
C VAL A 4 26.18 11.89 9.25
N ILE A 5 27.11 12.18 10.15
CA ILE A 5 28.47 12.62 9.78
C ILE A 5 29.19 11.39 9.25
N ALA A 6 29.21 11.20 7.93
CA ALA A 6 30.19 10.31 7.33
C ALA A 6 31.57 10.92 7.62
N ALA A 7 32.51 10.14 8.18
CA ALA A 7 33.88 10.58 8.42
C ALA A 7 34.77 10.13 7.25
N PRO A 8 34.85 10.89 6.14
CA PRO A 8 35.39 10.40 4.87
C PRO A 8 36.89 10.13 5.00
N GLN A 9 37.57 10.86 5.89
CA GLN A 9 38.99 10.69 6.19
C GLN A 9 39.33 9.32 6.80
N VAL A 10 38.43 8.76 7.63
CA VAL A 10 38.64 7.44 8.25
C VAL A 10 38.51 6.34 7.19
N MET A 11 37.57 6.49 6.26
CA MET A 11 37.34 5.53 5.18
C MET A 11 38.46 5.57 4.13
N VAL A 12 39.01 6.75 3.81
CA VAL A 12 40.18 6.90 2.94
C VAL A 12 41.43 6.27 3.56
N ALA A 13 41.63 6.44 4.87
CA ALA A 13 42.74 5.80 5.59
C ALA A 13 42.61 4.27 5.59
N ALA A 14 41.40 3.74 5.86
CA ALA A 14 41.13 2.31 5.82
C ALA A 14 41.34 1.70 4.42
N ALA A 15 40.90 2.39 3.36
CA ALA A 15 41.14 1.97 1.98
C ALA A 15 42.63 1.92 1.64
N ALA A 16 43.41 2.91 2.11
CA ALA A 16 44.87 2.94 1.92
C ALA A 16 45.58 1.79 2.65
N ASP A 17 45.14 1.44 3.86
CA ASP A 17 45.72 0.32 4.61
C ASP A 17 45.35 -1.04 3.99
N LEU A 18 44.13 -1.19 3.47
CA LEU A 18 43.70 -2.39 2.78
C LEU A 18 44.46 -2.60 1.45
N ALA A 19 44.76 -1.51 0.73
CA ALA A 19 45.63 -1.54 -0.44
C ALA A 19 47.07 -1.99 -0.11
N LYS A 20 47.62 -1.55 1.02
CA LYS A 20 48.94 -2.01 1.50
C LYS A 20 48.95 -3.50 1.77
N ILE A 21 47.91 -4.04 2.42
CA ILE A 21 47.78 -5.48 2.71
C ILE A 21 47.74 -6.28 1.40
N GLY A 22 46.93 -5.87 0.42
CA GLY A 22 46.86 -6.52 -0.89
C GLY A 22 48.22 -6.57 -1.60
N SER A 23 48.92 -5.43 -1.64
CA SER A 23 50.26 -5.35 -2.27
C SER A 23 51.33 -6.20 -1.56
N ALA A 24 51.23 -6.37 -0.24
CA ALA A 24 52.12 -7.21 0.54
C ALA A 24 51.86 -8.70 0.26
N LEU A 25 50.58 -9.08 0.14
CA LEU A 25 50.18 -10.45 -0.18
C LEU A 25 50.67 -10.86 -1.57
N GLU A 26 50.49 -10.02 -2.58
CA GLU A 26 50.98 -10.27 -3.95
C GLU A 26 52.50 -10.40 -4.02
N ARG A 27 53.23 -9.62 -3.21
CA ARG A 27 54.70 -9.76 -3.09
C ARG A 27 55.06 -11.11 -2.50
N ALA A 28 54.40 -11.53 -1.42
CA ALA A 28 54.64 -12.81 -0.79
C ALA A 28 54.38 -13.99 -1.76
N HIS A 29 53.29 -13.92 -2.53
CA HIS A 29 52.93 -14.95 -3.51
C HIS A 29 53.93 -15.05 -4.66
N ARG A 30 54.41 -13.91 -5.17
CA ARG A 30 55.46 -13.88 -6.21
C ARG A 30 56.81 -14.38 -5.71
N LEU A 31 57.17 -14.10 -4.45
CA LEU A 31 58.42 -14.56 -3.85
C LEU A 31 58.39 -16.06 -3.53
N ALA A 32 57.22 -16.62 -3.23
CA ALA A 32 57.05 -18.05 -2.96
C ALA A 32 56.90 -18.91 -4.24
N ALA A 33 56.56 -18.30 -5.38
CA ALA A 33 56.35 -19.01 -6.64
C ALA A 33 57.54 -19.92 -7.07
N PRO A 34 58.81 -19.47 -7.01
CA PRO A 34 59.94 -20.30 -7.44
C PRO A 34 60.16 -21.54 -6.57
N SER A 35 59.91 -21.44 -5.26
CA SER A 35 60.12 -22.56 -4.32
C SER A 35 59.02 -23.61 -4.38
N ILE A 36 57.81 -23.25 -4.80
CA ILE A 36 56.67 -24.16 -4.90
C ILE A 36 56.58 -24.80 -6.30
N MET A 37 57.12 -24.13 -7.34
CA MET A 37 57.14 -24.65 -8.72
C MET A 37 58.40 -25.47 -9.06
N ALA A 38 59.43 -25.49 -8.21
CA ALA A 38 60.70 -26.18 -8.44
C ALA A 38 60.87 -27.44 -7.57
N ILE A 39 59.83 -28.28 -7.49
CA ILE A 39 59.90 -29.55 -6.75
C ILE A 39 60.57 -30.60 -7.64
N ALA A 40 61.82 -30.97 -7.29
CA ALA A 40 62.54 -32.05 -7.97
C ALA A 40 62.01 -33.43 -7.52
N PRO A 41 62.00 -34.45 -8.40
CA PRO A 41 61.61 -35.80 -8.01
C PRO A 41 62.58 -36.39 -6.97
N ALA A 42 62.04 -37.07 -5.96
CA ALA A 42 62.83 -37.61 -4.84
C ALA A 42 63.76 -38.77 -5.26
N ALA A 43 63.43 -39.47 -6.34
CA ALA A 43 64.23 -40.53 -6.95
C ALA A 43 64.02 -40.56 -8.47
N ALA A 44 64.91 -41.24 -9.20
CA ALA A 44 64.89 -41.33 -10.66
C ALA A 44 63.90 -42.39 -11.19
N ASP A 45 62.73 -42.50 -10.55
CA ASP A 45 61.65 -43.40 -10.92
C ASP A 45 60.42 -42.65 -11.41
N GLU A 46 59.58 -43.33 -12.20
CA GLU A 46 58.39 -42.74 -12.82
C GLU A 46 57.33 -42.29 -11.79
N VAL A 47 57.28 -42.90 -10.60
CA VAL A 47 56.32 -42.54 -9.54
C VAL A 47 56.76 -41.23 -8.87
N SER A 48 58.05 -41.09 -8.54
CA SER A 48 58.62 -39.84 -8.01
C SER A 48 58.50 -38.69 -9.00
N ALA A 49 58.67 -38.96 -10.30
CA ALA A 49 58.45 -37.98 -11.36
C ALA A 49 56.97 -37.57 -11.48
N GLY A 50 56.04 -38.52 -11.42
CA GLY A 50 54.60 -38.26 -11.45
C GLY A 50 54.11 -37.44 -10.25
N ILE A 51 54.59 -37.76 -9.04
CA ILE A 51 54.24 -37.02 -7.82
C ILE A 51 54.76 -35.57 -7.88
N ALA A 52 56.00 -35.36 -8.35
CA ALA A 52 56.54 -34.01 -8.52
C ALA A 52 55.72 -33.18 -9.53
N GLN A 53 55.27 -33.79 -10.63
CA GLN A 53 54.40 -33.13 -11.62
C GLN A 53 53.04 -32.73 -11.02
N MET A 54 52.41 -33.60 -10.23
CA MET A 54 51.15 -33.28 -9.54
C MET A 54 51.29 -32.06 -8.62
N PHE A 55 52.41 -31.94 -7.88
CA PHE A 55 52.64 -30.77 -7.04
C PHE A 55 52.89 -29.49 -7.85
N VAL A 56 53.53 -29.58 -9.02
CA VAL A 56 53.71 -28.44 -9.93
C VAL A 56 52.37 -28.00 -10.53
N GLU A 57 51.49 -28.93 -10.87
CA GLU A 57 50.13 -28.65 -11.35
C GLU A 57 49.28 -27.97 -10.27
N GLN A 58 49.32 -28.48 -9.04
CA GLN A 58 48.65 -27.85 -7.90
C GLN A 58 49.20 -26.44 -7.60
N ALA A 59 50.51 -26.22 -7.77
CA ALA A 59 51.14 -24.91 -7.62
C ALA A 59 50.65 -23.91 -8.68
N HIS A 60 50.43 -24.38 -9.91
CA HIS A 60 49.86 -23.57 -10.99
C HIS A 60 48.42 -23.14 -10.68
N ASP A 61 47.58 -24.07 -10.21
CA ASP A 61 46.20 -23.75 -9.81
C ASP A 61 46.14 -22.73 -8.68
N TYR A 62 47.05 -22.84 -7.70
CA TYR A 62 47.18 -21.85 -6.63
C TYR A 62 47.52 -20.44 -7.16
N GLN A 63 48.41 -20.33 -8.16
CA GLN A 63 48.74 -19.04 -8.78
C GLN A 63 47.54 -18.43 -9.52
N VAL A 64 46.72 -19.26 -10.18
CA VAL A 64 45.50 -18.80 -10.87
C VAL A 64 44.48 -18.25 -9.86
N VAL A 65 44.28 -18.92 -8.73
CA VAL A 65 43.38 -18.46 -7.66
C VAL A 65 43.90 -17.18 -7.01
N ALA A 66 45.21 -17.10 -6.72
CA ALA A 66 45.82 -15.91 -6.15
C ALA A 66 45.68 -14.68 -7.05
N ALA A 67 45.81 -14.84 -8.38
CA ALA A 67 45.61 -13.76 -9.35
C ALA A 67 44.14 -13.28 -9.40
N ARG A 68 43.17 -14.20 -9.29
CA ARG A 68 41.73 -13.85 -9.23
C ARG A 68 41.39 -13.06 -7.97
N ALA A 69 41.98 -13.42 -6.82
CA ALA A 69 41.77 -12.71 -5.56
C ALA A 69 42.33 -11.28 -5.59
N ALA A 70 43.48 -11.07 -6.25
CA ALA A 70 44.06 -9.75 -6.45
C ALA A 70 43.14 -8.83 -7.29
N GLY A 71 42.59 -9.35 -8.40
CA GLY A 71 41.66 -8.58 -9.24
C GLY A 71 40.39 -8.14 -8.50
N PHE A 72 39.81 -9.03 -7.68
CA PHE A 72 38.65 -8.69 -6.85
C PHE A 72 38.96 -7.56 -5.86
N GLN A 73 40.14 -7.59 -5.24
CA GLN A 73 40.56 -6.58 -4.28
C GLN A 73 40.72 -5.18 -4.92
N GLU A 74 41.22 -5.11 -6.16
CA GLU A 74 41.30 -3.86 -6.92
C GLU A 74 39.91 -3.29 -7.26
N GLU A 75 38.98 -4.13 -7.70
CA GLU A 75 37.60 -3.73 -8.00
C GLU A 75 36.87 -3.22 -6.76
N PHE A 76 37.04 -3.90 -5.62
CA PHE A 76 36.48 -3.48 -4.34
C PHE A 76 36.98 -2.10 -3.91
N LEU A 77 38.30 -1.85 -3.99
CA LEU A 77 38.88 -0.56 -3.64
C LEU A 77 38.43 0.56 -4.60
N ARG A 78 38.25 0.26 -5.89
CA ARG A 78 37.71 1.20 -6.87
C ARG A 78 36.26 1.58 -6.57
N ALA A 79 35.41 0.60 -6.27
CA ALA A 79 34.01 0.84 -5.90
C ALA A 79 33.89 1.68 -4.62
N LEU A 80 34.74 1.42 -3.64
CA LEU A 80 34.82 2.17 -2.39
C LEU A 80 35.22 3.64 -2.61
N GLY A 81 36.12 3.92 -3.55
CA GLY A 81 36.50 5.30 -3.89
C GLY A 81 35.38 6.11 -4.56
N VAL A 82 34.57 5.45 -5.39
CA VAL A 82 33.43 6.10 -6.07
C VAL A 82 32.34 6.48 -5.08
N SER A 83 32.01 5.61 -4.13
CA SER A 83 30.96 5.89 -3.14
C SER A 83 31.33 7.06 -2.22
N VAL A 84 32.57 7.13 -1.73
CA VAL A 84 33.04 8.23 -0.86
C VAL A 84 32.93 9.60 -1.54
N ASN A 85 33.28 9.69 -2.82
CA ASN A 85 33.17 10.94 -3.59
C ASN A 85 31.72 11.35 -3.86
N ALA A 86 30.83 10.39 -4.10
CA ALA A 86 29.41 10.66 -4.27
C ALA A 86 28.79 11.26 -3.00
N TYR A 87 29.14 10.72 -1.82
CA TYR A 87 28.69 11.26 -0.53
C TYR A 87 29.22 12.67 -0.25
N ALA A 88 30.49 12.96 -0.57
CA ALA A 88 31.06 14.31 -0.37
C ALA A 88 30.43 15.38 -1.28
N SER A 89 29.97 15.00 -2.48
CA SER A 89 29.31 15.93 -3.42
C SER A 89 27.86 16.27 -3.07
N ALA A 90 27.23 15.49 -2.18
CA ALA A 90 25.83 15.69 -1.79
C ALA A 90 25.62 16.74 -0.69
N GLU A 91 26.69 17.23 -0.03
CA GLU A 91 26.58 18.11 1.16
C GLU A 91 26.75 19.63 0.89
N SER A 92 26.79 20.11 -0.36
CA SER A 92 27.01 21.56 -0.62
C SER A 92 25.73 22.40 -0.53
N PHE A 93 25.41 22.90 0.67
CA PHE A 93 24.22 23.71 1.01
C PHE A 93 24.22 25.18 0.50
N SER A 94 25.20 25.66 -0.29
CA SER A 94 25.37 27.10 -0.56
C SER A 94 25.21 27.56 -2.02
N VAL A 95 25.28 26.67 -3.01
CA VAL A 95 25.18 27.08 -4.43
C VAL A 95 23.73 27.27 -4.86
N GLU A 96 22.81 26.46 -4.35
CA GLU A 96 21.39 26.47 -4.72
C GLU A 96 20.69 27.79 -4.34
N GLN A 97 20.95 28.32 -3.14
CA GLN A 97 20.34 29.59 -2.70
C GLN A 97 20.88 30.81 -3.49
N LEU A 98 22.13 30.77 -3.93
CA LEU A 98 22.74 31.86 -4.69
C LEU A 98 22.19 31.93 -6.13
N VAL A 99 21.97 30.76 -6.74
CA VAL A 99 21.36 30.62 -8.07
C VAL A 99 19.87 31.01 -8.04
N LEU A 100 19.12 30.60 -7.01
CA LEU A 100 17.73 31.01 -6.82
C LEU A 100 17.60 32.54 -6.62
N GLY A 101 18.53 33.15 -5.88
CA GLY A 101 18.58 34.61 -5.71
C GLY A 101 18.74 35.35 -7.04
N LEU A 102 19.60 34.86 -7.94
CA LEU A 102 19.83 35.45 -9.26
C LEU A 102 18.64 35.27 -10.21
N ILE A 103 18.02 34.08 -10.23
CA ILE A 103 16.84 33.78 -11.06
C ILE A 103 15.64 34.64 -10.64
N ASN A 104 15.47 34.86 -9.33
CA ASN A 104 14.33 35.60 -8.80
C ASN A 104 14.52 37.12 -8.78
N ALA A 105 15.75 37.63 -8.94
CA ALA A 105 16.01 39.07 -8.84
C ALA A 105 15.15 39.94 -9.78
N PRO A 106 14.96 39.59 -11.07
CA PRO A 106 14.12 40.39 -11.96
C PRO A 106 12.65 40.44 -11.53
N THR A 107 12.07 39.31 -11.13
CA THR A 107 10.64 39.26 -10.74
C THR A 107 10.40 39.82 -9.35
N ARG A 108 11.35 39.68 -8.40
CA ARG A 108 11.24 40.35 -7.10
C ARG A 108 11.30 41.87 -7.26
N PHE A 109 12.10 42.37 -8.20
CA PHE A 109 12.15 43.80 -8.50
C PHE A 109 10.88 44.31 -9.20
N LEU A 110 10.38 43.59 -10.21
CA LEU A 110 9.26 44.04 -11.04
C LEU A 110 7.88 43.79 -10.43
N LEU A 111 7.72 42.68 -9.68
CA LEU A 111 6.42 42.17 -9.24
C LEU A 111 6.35 41.93 -7.73
N GLY A 112 7.43 42.23 -7.00
CA GLY A 112 7.51 41.98 -5.55
C GLY A 112 7.50 40.49 -5.18
N ARG A 113 7.57 39.58 -6.16
CA ARG A 113 7.38 38.13 -5.98
C ARG A 113 8.48 37.34 -6.70
N PRO A 114 8.93 36.21 -6.12
CA PRO A 114 9.88 35.34 -6.81
C PRO A 114 9.24 34.73 -8.07
N LEU A 115 10.07 34.33 -9.04
CA LEU A 115 9.63 33.57 -10.20
C LEU A 115 9.44 32.10 -9.81
N ILE A 116 10.41 31.57 -9.06
CA ILE A 116 10.46 30.20 -8.55
C ILE A 116 10.92 30.25 -7.08
N GLY A 117 10.16 29.67 -6.17
CA GLY A 117 10.52 29.57 -4.76
C GLY A 117 9.33 29.73 -3.83
N GLU A 118 9.49 29.25 -2.61
CA GLU A 118 8.45 29.27 -1.59
C GLU A 118 8.16 30.70 -1.07
N GLY A 119 6.92 30.94 -0.68
CA GLY A 119 6.53 32.17 0.02
C GLY A 119 7.10 32.19 1.43
N THR A 120 7.53 33.36 1.90
CA THR A 120 8.04 33.53 3.26
C THR A 120 6.88 33.52 4.27
N ASP A 121 7.06 32.80 5.38
CA ASP A 121 6.06 32.73 6.45
C ASP A 121 5.88 34.08 7.17
N GLY A 122 4.65 34.38 7.57
CA GLY A 122 4.35 35.54 8.41
C GLY A 122 4.93 35.38 9.81
N ALA A 123 5.39 36.47 10.43
CA ALA A 123 6.03 36.40 11.74
C ALA A 123 5.05 35.92 12.84
N PRO A 124 5.41 34.92 13.67
CA PRO A 124 4.55 34.45 14.76
C PRO A 124 4.17 35.55 15.75
N GLY A 125 2.95 35.51 16.28
CA GLY A 125 2.43 36.48 17.25
C GLY A 125 2.11 37.87 16.69
N THR A 126 2.21 38.07 15.37
CA THR A 126 1.93 39.38 14.75
C THR A 126 0.62 39.41 13.95
N GLY A 127 0.06 38.25 13.61
CA GLY A 127 -1.05 38.12 12.66
C GLY A 127 -0.64 38.48 11.22
N GLN A 128 0.64 38.60 10.91
CA GLN A 128 1.12 38.90 9.56
C GLN A 128 0.74 37.78 8.58
N ALA A 129 0.30 38.16 7.38
CA ALA A 129 0.05 37.19 6.32
C ALA A 129 1.36 36.56 5.82
N GLY A 130 1.29 35.31 5.37
CA GLY A 130 2.37 34.68 4.62
C GLY A 130 2.51 35.31 3.24
N GLU A 131 3.75 35.49 2.77
CA GLU A 131 4.00 35.95 1.41
C GLU A 131 3.56 34.91 0.39
N ALA A 132 3.18 35.37 -0.80
CA ALA A 132 2.84 34.48 -1.89
C ALA A 132 4.09 33.75 -2.42
N GLY A 133 3.90 32.50 -2.86
CA GLY A 133 4.92 31.71 -3.54
C GLY A 133 5.29 32.25 -4.91
N GLY A 134 6.28 31.61 -5.53
CA GLY A 134 6.80 31.95 -6.85
C GLY A 134 5.72 31.93 -7.93
N ILE A 135 5.84 32.81 -8.91
CA ILE A 135 4.82 32.99 -9.97
C ILE A 135 4.63 31.71 -10.78
N LEU A 136 5.71 30.99 -11.11
CA LEU A 136 5.63 29.72 -11.84
C LEU A 136 5.55 28.54 -10.90
N TRP A 137 6.41 28.51 -9.88
CA TRP A 137 6.50 27.37 -8.96
C TRP A 137 6.82 27.84 -7.54
N GLY A 138 6.07 27.33 -6.57
CA GLY A 138 6.31 27.54 -5.15
C GLY A 138 5.02 27.60 -4.36
N ASN A 139 5.03 26.99 -3.17
CA ASN A 139 3.91 27.08 -2.24
C ASN A 139 3.86 28.48 -1.61
N GLY A 140 2.68 28.89 -1.17
CA GLY A 140 2.52 30.10 -0.38
C GLY A 140 3.03 29.94 1.05
N GLY A 141 3.56 31.01 1.63
CA GLY A 141 4.02 31.03 3.01
C GLY A 141 2.86 30.88 3.99
N THR A 142 3.11 30.29 5.16
CA THR A 142 2.12 30.20 6.22
C THR A 142 1.86 31.57 6.86
N GLY A 143 0.62 31.83 7.29
CA GLY A 143 0.27 33.02 8.04
C GLY A 143 0.80 32.97 9.47
N GLY A 144 1.32 34.08 9.97
CA GLY A 144 1.79 34.21 11.35
C GLY A 144 0.63 34.16 12.35
N SER A 145 0.85 33.55 13.51
CA SER A 145 -0.17 33.53 14.58
C SER A 145 -0.47 34.94 15.11
N GLY A 146 -1.67 35.17 15.65
CA GLY A 146 -2.08 36.46 16.22
C GLY A 146 -1.48 36.71 17.61
N ALA A 147 -1.24 37.99 17.94
CA ALA A 147 -1.01 38.44 19.33
C ALA A 147 -2.26 38.21 20.21
N PRO A 148 -2.18 38.28 21.54
CA PRO A 148 -3.33 38.05 22.41
C PRO A 148 -4.60 38.82 21.98
N GLY A 149 -5.71 38.10 21.76
CA GLY A 149 -6.99 38.64 21.28
C GLY A 149 -7.02 39.09 19.81
N GLN A 150 -5.91 39.01 19.08
CA GLN A 150 -5.79 39.40 17.67
C GLN A 150 -5.91 38.20 16.73
N ALA A 151 -6.42 38.43 15.53
CA ALA A 151 -6.57 37.38 14.52
C ALA A 151 -5.22 36.84 14.02
N GLY A 152 -5.20 35.58 13.58
CA GLY A 152 -4.09 34.99 12.85
C GLY A 152 -4.01 35.51 11.41
N GLY A 153 -2.81 35.50 10.85
CA GLY A 153 -2.54 35.98 9.50
C GLY A 153 -3.04 35.04 8.42
N ARG A 154 -3.40 35.57 7.26
CA ARG A 154 -3.78 34.76 6.10
C ARG A 154 -2.56 33.99 5.55
N GLY A 155 -2.74 32.76 5.07
CA GLY A 155 -1.72 32.06 4.30
C GLY A 155 -1.49 32.69 2.93
N GLY A 156 -0.26 32.63 2.44
CA GLY A 156 0.14 33.12 1.12
C GLY A 156 -0.44 32.26 0.00
N ASP A 157 -0.67 32.87 -1.17
CA ASP A 157 -1.15 32.14 -2.35
C ASP A 157 0.01 31.49 -3.10
N ALA A 158 -0.22 30.34 -3.72
CA ALA A 158 0.72 29.78 -4.70
C ALA A 158 0.63 30.49 -6.08
N GLY A 159 1.58 30.21 -6.96
CA GLY A 159 1.59 30.72 -8.34
C GLY A 159 0.87 29.81 -9.33
N LEU A 160 1.54 29.47 -10.44
CA LEU A 160 1.00 28.57 -11.46
C LEU A 160 0.94 27.12 -10.96
N PHE A 161 1.99 26.68 -10.28
CA PHE A 161 2.13 25.38 -9.61
C PHE A 161 2.53 25.57 -8.14
N GLY A 162 1.91 24.81 -7.23
CA GLY A 162 2.23 24.83 -5.80
C GLY A 162 1.00 24.94 -4.90
N ASN A 163 1.14 24.64 -3.61
CA ASN A 163 0.03 24.66 -2.65
C ASN A 163 -0.11 26.01 -1.96
N GLY A 164 -1.33 26.41 -1.61
CA GLY A 164 -1.57 27.58 -0.78
C GLY A 164 -1.01 27.40 0.63
N GLY A 165 -0.54 28.50 1.22
CA GLY A 165 -0.03 28.53 2.58
C GLY A 165 -1.14 28.37 3.61
N ARG A 166 -0.83 27.75 4.75
CA ARG A 166 -1.79 27.61 5.86
C ARG A 166 -2.05 28.96 6.53
N GLY A 167 -3.28 29.25 6.94
CA GLY A 167 -3.60 30.40 7.79
C GLY A 167 -3.03 30.27 9.20
N GLY A 168 -2.60 31.38 9.79
CA GLY A 168 -2.07 31.46 11.14
C GLY A 168 -3.16 31.29 12.20
N SER A 169 -2.81 30.77 13.39
CA SER A 169 -3.76 30.67 14.49
C SER A 169 -4.13 32.04 15.07
N GLY A 170 -5.35 32.20 15.57
CA GLY A 170 -5.75 33.37 16.35
C GLY A 170 -5.05 33.41 17.70
N GLY A 171 -4.76 34.60 18.21
CA GLY A 171 -4.09 34.76 19.50
C GLY A 171 -5.03 34.57 20.68
N VAL A 172 -4.47 34.08 21.79
CA VAL A 172 -5.23 33.79 23.02
C VAL A 172 -5.82 35.07 23.62
N GLY A 173 -7.07 35.06 24.04
CA GLY A 173 -7.73 36.20 24.66
C GLY A 173 -7.04 36.65 25.96
N VAL A 174 -7.04 37.96 26.21
CA VAL A 174 -6.41 38.52 27.41
C VAL A 174 -7.11 37.99 28.66
N PRO A 175 -6.41 37.38 29.63
CA PRO A 175 -7.02 36.93 30.88
C PRO A 175 -7.70 38.09 31.61
N GLY A 176 -8.87 37.83 32.20
CA GLY A 176 -9.56 38.81 33.03
C GLY A 176 -8.77 39.10 34.32
N THR A 177 -9.02 40.25 34.95
CA THR A 177 -8.42 40.53 36.27
C THR A 177 -8.91 39.50 37.28
N ALA A 178 -8.00 38.87 38.02
CA ALA A 178 -8.37 37.93 39.06
C ALA A 178 -9.19 38.67 40.14
N GLY A 179 -10.35 38.11 40.51
CA GLY A 179 -11.15 38.65 41.62
C GLY A 179 -10.43 38.46 42.96
N ALA A 180 -10.62 39.39 43.90
CA ALA A 180 -10.28 39.13 45.29
C ALA A 180 -11.16 38.00 45.86
N THR A 181 -10.73 37.35 46.95
CA THR A 181 -11.50 36.27 47.60
C THR A 181 -12.96 36.67 47.86
N GLY A 182 -13.90 36.00 47.19
CA GLY A 182 -15.34 36.28 47.31
C GLY A 182 -15.87 37.44 46.46
N MET A 183 -15.07 38.04 45.57
CA MET A 183 -15.50 39.07 44.61
C MET A 183 -15.33 38.57 43.16
N GLN A 184 -16.23 38.99 42.27
CA GLN A 184 -16.15 38.67 40.84
C GLN A 184 -14.89 39.30 40.23
N GLY A 185 -14.11 38.51 39.50
CA GLY A 185 -13.02 39.00 38.67
C GLY A 185 -13.54 39.67 37.39
N GLY A 186 -12.66 40.38 36.68
CA GLY A 186 -12.99 40.93 35.37
C GLY A 186 -13.23 39.82 34.34
N MET A 187 -14.16 40.06 33.40
CA MET A 187 -14.39 39.17 32.26
C MET A 187 -13.11 39.09 31.40
N GLY A 188 -12.70 37.88 31.02
CA GLY A 188 -11.59 37.68 30.09
C GLY A 188 -11.93 38.15 28.67
N GLY A 189 -10.92 38.58 27.92
CA GLY A 189 -11.06 38.98 26.52
C GLY A 189 -11.32 37.80 25.59
N ALA A 190 -11.98 38.06 24.45
CA ALA A 190 -12.21 37.06 23.41
C ALA A 190 -10.89 36.58 22.78
N GLY A 191 -10.88 35.32 22.35
CA GLY A 191 -9.79 34.80 21.51
C GLY A 191 -9.84 35.38 20.11
N GLY A 192 -8.69 35.57 19.47
CA GLY A 192 -8.60 36.04 18.10
C GLY A 192 -9.09 34.99 17.09
N ALA A 193 -9.63 35.42 15.95
CA ALA A 193 -10.03 34.49 14.89
C ALA A 193 -8.80 33.82 14.23
N GLY A 194 -8.96 32.60 13.72
CA GLY A 194 -7.95 31.98 12.87
C GLY A 194 -7.84 32.68 11.51
N GLY A 195 -6.63 32.73 10.94
CA GLY A 195 -6.39 33.29 9.61
C GLY A 195 -6.90 32.38 8.51
N ALA A 196 -7.32 32.93 7.38
CA ALA A 196 -7.73 32.11 6.23
C ALA A 196 -6.53 31.40 5.57
N GLY A 197 -6.76 30.23 4.97
CA GLY A 197 -5.76 29.59 4.11
C GLY A 197 -5.55 30.34 2.80
N GLY A 198 -4.35 30.21 2.21
CA GLY A 198 -4.01 30.74 0.89
C GLY A 198 -4.57 29.87 -0.23
N HIS A 199 -4.65 30.41 -1.44
CA HIS A 199 -5.12 29.68 -2.61
C HIS A 199 -4.04 28.75 -3.17
N GLY A 200 -4.47 27.59 -3.68
CA GLY A 200 -3.62 26.67 -4.43
C GLY A 200 -3.24 27.22 -5.80
N GLY A 201 -2.25 26.57 -6.42
CA GLY A 201 -1.71 26.95 -7.72
C GLY A 201 -2.77 26.91 -8.81
N PHE A 202 -2.64 27.80 -9.79
CA PHE A 202 -3.65 27.98 -10.83
C PHE A 202 -3.90 26.70 -11.65
N LEU A 203 -2.84 25.95 -12.00
CA LEU A 203 -2.93 24.70 -12.77
C LEU A 203 -2.91 23.45 -11.89
N VAL A 204 -1.97 23.38 -10.94
CA VAL A 204 -1.86 22.26 -10.00
C VAL A 204 -1.47 22.78 -8.63
N GLY A 205 -2.22 22.40 -7.61
CA GLY A 205 -1.94 22.76 -6.24
C GLY A 205 -3.16 22.86 -5.36
N ASN A 206 -3.02 22.43 -4.12
CA ASN A 206 -4.09 22.43 -3.15
C ASN A 206 -4.23 23.78 -2.47
N GLY A 207 -5.44 24.14 -2.07
CA GLY A 207 -5.64 25.28 -1.17
C GLY A 207 -4.94 25.06 0.18
N GLY A 208 -4.50 26.14 0.82
CA GLY A 208 -3.96 26.10 2.17
C GLY A 208 -5.05 25.93 3.21
N ALA A 209 -4.75 25.25 4.31
CA ALA A 209 -5.74 25.08 5.37
C ALA A 209 -6.00 26.38 6.15
N GLY A 210 -7.19 26.53 6.71
CA GLY A 210 -7.50 27.63 7.64
C GLY A 210 -6.71 27.51 8.95
N GLY A 211 -6.43 28.65 9.56
CA GLY A 211 -5.83 28.75 10.89
C GLY A 211 -6.84 28.47 11.99
N ALA A 212 -6.38 27.94 13.12
CA ALA A 212 -7.25 27.68 14.26
C ALA A 212 -7.64 28.98 14.98
N GLY A 213 -8.84 29.05 15.55
CA GLY A 213 -9.23 30.16 16.42
C GLY A 213 -8.42 30.17 17.72
N GLY A 214 -8.19 31.35 18.28
CA GLY A 214 -7.51 31.55 19.56
C GLY A 214 -8.40 31.18 20.75
N LEU A 215 -7.81 30.62 21.80
CA LEU A 215 -8.51 30.33 23.05
C LEU A 215 -9.02 31.64 23.69
N GLY A 216 -10.18 31.65 24.32
CA GLY A 216 -10.67 32.81 25.08
C GLY A 216 -9.93 33.02 26.41
N GLY A 217 -9.91 34.26 26.92
CA GLY A 217 -9.28 34.59 28.21
C GLY A 217 -10.09 34.05 29.39
N ALA A 218 -9.42 33.46 30.39
CA ALA A 218 -10.08 32.95 31.61
C ALA A 218 -10.51 34.07 32.58
N GLY A 219 -11.60 33.89 33.36
CA GLY A 219 -12.01 34.82 34.42
C GLY A 219 -13.01 34.32 35.48
N GLY A 220 -12.58 34.27 36.76
CA GLY A 220 -13.38 34.35 38.01
C GLY A 220 -14.07 33.08 38.59
N THR A 221 -14.11 32.92 39.92
CA THR A 221 -14.80 31.81 40.64
C THR A 221 -16.06 32.25 41.43
N GLY A 222 -17.17 31.47 41.32
CA GLY A 222 -18.13 31.21 42.42
C GLY A 222 -19.66 31.54 42.25
N GLY A 223 -20.53 30.59 42.66
CA GLY A 223 -21.80 30.81 43.42
C GLY A 223 -23.16 30.62 42.70
N ALA A 224 -24.05 29.74 43.21
CA ALA A 224 -25.20 29.13 42.52
C ALA A 224 -26.62 29.77 42.61
N GLY A 225 -27.44 29.52 41.57
CA GLY A 225 -28.82 28.99 41.50
C GLY A 225 -30.05 29.91 41.62
N VAL A 226 -30.89 30.01 40.57
CA VAL A 226 -32.20 29.30 40.34
C VAL A 226 -32.65 29.51 38.84
N ALA A 227 -33.85 29.12 38.31
CA ALA A 227 -34.28 28.87 36.88
C ALA A 227 -35.25 29.81 35.98
N GLY A 228 -35.93 29.28 34.94
CA GLY A 228 -36.47 29.96 33.70
C GLY A 228 -37.46 31.16 33.76
N GLY A 229 -38.05 31.66 32.65
CA GLY A 229 -38.88 31.05 31.56
C GLY A 229 -39.88 32.05 30.88
N PRO A 230 -41.06 31.65 30.32
CA PRO A 230 -41.34 31.38 28.89
C PRO A 230 -41.49 32.59 27.94
N GLY A 231 -41.35 32.34 26.63
CA GLY A 231 -41.35 33.35 25.55
C GLY A 231 -42.62 33.46 24.68
N VAL A 232 -42.49 34.19 23.57
CA VAL A 232 -43.48 34.28 22.47
C VAL A 232 -42.75 34.14 21.12
N PHE A 233 -42.78 32.92 20.57
CA PHE A 233 -42.93 32.48 19.16
C PHE A 233 -42.74 30.96 19.10
N GLY A 234 -43.67 30.21 19.72
CA GLY A 234 -43.91 28.83 19.30
C GLY A 234 -42.95 27.72 19.75
N VAL A 235 -42.27 27.84 20.88
CA VAL A 235 -41.79 26.68 21.66
C VAL A 235 -42.05 26.93 23.14
N ASN A 236 -42.67 25.95 23.82
CA ASN A 236 -43.03 25.97 25.23
C ASN A 236 -41.88 26.50 26.12
N GLY A 237 -42.23 27.29 27.13
CA GLY A 237 -41.33 27.52 28.26
C GLY A 237 -41.94 27.10 29.59
N GLY A 238 -41.10 27.17 30.62
CA GLY A 238 -41.45 27.07 32.04
C GLY A 238 -40.29 27.59 32.89
N MET A 239 -40.60 28.50 33.82
CA MET A 239 -39.71 29.17 34.78
C MET A 239 -39.27 28.22 35.93
N GLY A 240 -38.28 28.45 36.82
CA GLY A 240 -37.97 29.72 37.50
C GLY A 240 -36.77 29.80 38.47
N GLY A 241 -36.24 31.03 38.59
CA GLY A 241 -35.15 31.61 39.41
C GLY A 241 -33.85 32.15 38.72
N ALA A 242 -33.04 32.93 39.42
CA ALA A 242 -31.67 33.27 39.05
C ALA A 242 -30.76 33.11 40.28
N GLY A 243 -29.48 32.79 40.03
CA GLY A 243 -28.38 32.77 40.99
C GLY A 243 -27.13 32.23 40.28
N ASP A 244 -25.99 32.84 40.50
CA ASP A 244 -25.08 33.23 39.43
C ASP A 244 -24.10 32.19 38.85
N THR A 245 -23.38 32.71 37.87
CA THR A 245 -22.41 32.13 36.97
C THR A 245 -21.04 31.96 37.64
N GLY A 246 -20.43 30.78 37.51
CA GLY A 246 -19.02 30.80 37.11
C GLY A 246 -19.00 31.37 35.69
N ALA A 247 -18.48 32.58 35.52
CA ALA A 247 -18.50 33.23 34.21
C ALA A 247 -17.81 32.35 33.18
N GLN A 248 -18.39 32.36 31.99
CA GLN A 248 -17.80 31.90 30.76
C GLN A 248 -16.39 32.49 30.66
N GLY A 249 -15.37 31.67 30.37
CA GLY A 249 -14.17 32.22 29.72
C GLY A 249 -14.62 33.04 28.51
N GLY A 250 -13.85 34.05 28.11
CA GLY A 250 -14.17 34.82 26.90
C GLY A 250 -14.49 33.87 25.74
N MET A 251 -15.42 34.27 24.86
CA MET A 251 -15.77 33.43 23.71
C MET A 251 -14.49 33.07 22.94
N GLY A 252 -14.28 31.78 22.68
CA GLY A 252 -13.19 31.31 21.83
C GLY A 252 -13.30 31.93 20.44
N GLY A 253 -12.17 32.21 19.80
CA GLY A 253 -12.14 32.69 18.43
C GLY A 253 -12.65 31.61 17.47
N ALA A 254 -13.39 32.02 16.43
CA ALA A 254 -13.77 31.12 15.35
C ALA A 254 -12.52 30.66 14.56
N GLY A 255 -12.54 29.42 14.06
CA GLY A 255 -11.54 28.92 13.12
C GLY A 255 -11.61 29.69 11.79
N GLY A 256 -10.46 29.85 11.13
CA GLY A 256 -10.35 30.45 9.80
C GLY A 256 -10.85 29.50 8.71
N ALA A 257 -11.44 30.06 7.66
CA ALA A 257 -11.84 29.28 6.48
C ALA A 257 -10.63 28.70 5.74
N GLY A 258 -10.77 27.50 5.19
CA GLY A 258 -9.78 26.91 4.27
C GLY A 258 -9.70 27.69 2.96
N GLY A 259 -8.53 27.66 2.32
CA GLY A 259 -8.29 28.27 1.02
C GLY A 259 -8.91 27.44 -0.11
N ALA A 260 -9.46 28.14 -1.12
CA ALA A 260 -9.94 27.49 -2.34
C ALA A 260 -8.77 26.87 -3.13
N GLY A 261 -9.00 25.71 -3.76
CA GLY A 261 -8.07 25.11 -4.73
C GLY A 261 -7.98 25.93 -6.03
N GLY A 262 -7.05 25.56 -6.91
CA GLY A 262 -6.86 26.20 -8.22
C GLY A 262 -8.13 26.24 -9.09
N LEU A 263 -8.27 27.28 -9.91
CA LEU A 263 -9.47 27.57 -10.72
C LEU A 263 -9.52 26.83 -12.07
N ALA A 264 -8.46 26.12 -12.47
CA ALA A 264 -8.42 25.46 -13.77
C ALA A 264 -9.22 24.15 -13.77
N SER A 265 -10.44 24.22 -14.31
CA SER A 265 -11.16 23.06 -14.84
C SER A 265 -10.36 22.47 -16.01
N GLY A 266 -9.50 21.48 -15.76
CA GLY A 266 -8.79 20.79 -16.84
C GLY A 266 -7.63 19.89 -16.41
N LEU A 267 -7.74 18.60 -16.76
CA LEU A 267 -6.70 17.59 -16.99
C LEU A 267 -5.76 17.15 -15.83
N PHE A 268 -5.45 17.97 -14.82
CA PHE A 268 -4.56 17.61 -13.71
C PHE A 268 -5.13 18.12 -12.37
N GLY A 269 -5.83 17.26 -11.62
CA GLY A 269 -6.65 17.64 -10.46
C GLY A 269 -5.98 18.50 -9.40
N GLY A 270 -6.66 19.56 -8.96
CA GLY A 270 -6.37 20.30 -7.72
C GLY A 270 -7.42 19.99 -6.65
N VAL A 271 -6.98 19.76 -5.41
CA VAL A 271 -7.86 19.49 -4.25
C VAL A 271 -8.07 20.79 -3.46
N ALA A 272 -9.29 21.05 -2.98
CA ALA A 272 -9.52 22.18 -2.07
C ALA A 272 -8.76 21.98 -0.74
N GLY A 273 -8.33 23.07 -0.10
CA GLY A 273 -7.57 23.00 1.15
C GLY A 273 -8.36 22.38 2.31
N ALA A 274 -7.64 21.75 3.25
CA ALA A 274 -8.25 21.19 4.47
C ALA A 274 -8.92 22.31 5.32
N PRO A 275 -10.04 22.04 6.00
CA PRO A 275 -10.68 23.03 6.87
C PRO A 275 -9.78 23.39 8.07
N GLY A 276 -9.92 24.63 8.57
CA GLY A 276 -9.28 25.03 9.83
C GLY A 276 -9.95 24.37 11.03
N ALA A 277 -9.17 23.96 12.03
CA ALA A 277 -9.70 23.47 13.30
C ALA A 277 -10.36 24.61 14.09
N ALA A 278 -11.50 24.37 14.74
CA ALA A 278 -12.05 25.31 15.73
C ALA A 278 -11.14 25.35 16.97
N GLY A 279 -11.02 26.52 17.61
CA GLY A 279 -10.29 26.65 18.87
C GLY A 279 -11.12 26.15 20.06
N ASP A 280 -10.47 25.55 21.04
CA ASP A 280 -11.10 25.15 22.30
C ASP A 280 -11.40 26.40 23.15
N GLY A 281 -12.62 26.54 23.67
CA GLY A 281 -12.97 27.67 24.54
C GLY A 281 -14.16 27.35 25.42
N GLY A 282 -14.10 27.81 26.69
CA GLY A 282 -15.23 27.76 27.61
C GLY A 282 -16.52 28.28 26.96
N SER A 283 -17.64 27.59 27.22
CA SER A 283 -18.94 27.80 26.56
C SER A 283 -18.86 28.12 25.06
N GLY A 284 -18.20 27.22 24.32
CA GLY A 284 -18.45 26.84 22.93
C GLY A 284 -18.94 27.93 21.96
N GLY A 285 -18.02 28.59 21.28
CA GLY A 285 -18.32 29.24 20.00
C GLY A 285 -18.61 28.19 18.92
N ALA A 286 -19.53 28.49 18.00
CA ALA A 286 -19.83 27.61 16.86
C ALA A 286 -18.58 27.42 15.98
N GLY A 287 -18.34 26.18 15.54
CA GLY A 287 -17.28 25.86 14.58
C GLY A 287 -17.46 26.61 13.25
N GLY A 288 -16.35 26.90 12.57
CA GLY A 288 -16.38 27.61 11.29
C GLY A 288 -17.09 26.80 10.19
N ILE A 289 -17.78 27.50 9.29
CA ILE A 289 -18.43 26.91 8.12
C ILE A 289 -17.32 26.41 7.17
N GLY A 290 -17.37 25.13 6.79
CA GLY A 290 -16.46 24.58 5.77
C GLY A 290 -16.57 25.33 4.44
N GLY A 291 -15.45 25.49 3.74
CA GLY A 291 -15.44 26.14 2.43
C GLY A 291 -16.25 25.33 1.41
N ALA A 292 -17.03 25.99 0.55
CA ALA A 292 -17.73 25.33 -0.54
C ALA A 292 -16.71 24.79 -1.57
N GLY A 293 -16.74 23.49 -1.84
CA GLY A 293 -16.00 22.90 -2.95
C GLY A 293 -16.52 23.46 -4.28
N GLY A 294 -15.61 23.87 -5.17
CA GLY A 294 -15.98 24.20 -6.55
C GLY A 294 -16.50 22.96 -7.29
N PRO A 295 -17.38 23.11 -8.29
CA PRO A 295 -17.88 21.99 -9.08
C PRO A 295 -16.74 21.41 -9.93
N SER A 296 -16.26 20.20 -9.62
CA SER A 296 -15.23 19.51 -10.40
C SER A 296 -15.67 18.10 -10.78
N MET A 297 -15.45 17.73 -12.04
CA MET A 297 -15.83 16.43 -12.60
C MET A 297 -14.84 15.30 -12.27
N VAL A 298 -13.68 15.61 -11.67
CA VAL A 298 -12.61 14.64 -11.37
C VAL A 298 -11.78 14.98 -10.12
N GLY A 299 -12.25 15.93 -9.29
CA GLY A 299 -11.56 16.35 -8.06
C GLY A 299 -12.47 16.23 -6.84
N GLN A 300 -11.91 15.87 -5.68
CA GLN A 300 -12.67 15.82 -4.43
C GLN A 300 -13.18 17.23 -4.10
N GLY A 301 -14.50 17.36 -3.88
CA GLY A 301 -15.05 18.56 -3.24
C GLY A 301 -14.40 18.77 -1.87
N GLY A 302 -14.16 20.03 -1.48
CA GLY A 302 -13.57 20.34 -0.18
C GLY A 302 -14.35 19.74 0.98
N HIS A 303 -13.64 19.28 2.02
CA HIS A 303 -14.26 18.75 3.23
C HIS A 303 -14.99 19.88 3.98
N GLY A 304 -16.22 19.60 4.44
CA GLY A 304 -16.88 20.45 5.43
C GLY A 304 -16.04 20.55 6.72
N GLY A 305 -16.10 21.69 7.40
CA GLY A 305 -15.32 21.93 8.61
C GLY A 305 -15.68 20.96 9.75
N LEU A 306 -14.70 20.69 10.63
CA LEU A 306 -14.95 20.00 11.89
C LEU A 306 -15.76 20.93 12.81
N GLY A 307 -16.85 20.42 13.38
CA GLY A 307 -17.58 21.10 14.46
C GLY A 307 -16.66 21.28 15.68
N GLY A 308 -16.75 22.42 16.36
CA GLY A 308 -15.94 22.67 17.56
C GLY A 308 -16.26 21.68 18.70
N LEU A 309 -15.25 21.41 19.54
CA LEU A 309 -15.44 20.66 20.78
C LEU A 309 -16.35 21.47 21.72
N GLY A 310 -17.36 20.81 22.28
CA GLY A 310 -18.22 21.40 23.30
C GLY A 310 -17.41 21.70 24.56
N GLY A 311 -17.60 22.88 25.15
CA GLY A 311 -16.91 23.26 26.37
C GLY A 311 -17.18 22.29 27.54
N SER A 312 -16.19 22.13 28.42
CA SER A 312 -16.33 21.33 29.64
C SER A 312 -17.42 21.91 30.56
N GLY A 313 -18.30 21.03 31.06
CA GLY A 313 -19.26 21.39 32.11
C GLY A 313 -18.53 21.66 33.43
N GLY A 314 -19.00 22.65 34.20
CA GLY A 314 -18.43 22.98 35.50
C GLY A 314 -18.50 21.80 36.48
N GLY A 315 -17.44 21.60 37.27
CA GLY A 315 -17.38 20.54 38.28
C GLY A 315 -18.42 20.71 39.40
N GLY A 316 -18.87 19.59 39.99
CA GLY A 316 -19.75 19.58 41.16
C GLY A 316 -19.06 20.10 42.43
N GLY A 317 -19.82 20.77 43.30
CA GLY A 317 -19.31 21.32 44.55
C GLY A 317 -19.15 20.28 45.68
N LEU A 318 -18.17 20.51 46.57
CA LEU A 318 -18.03 19.76 47.82
C LEU A 318 -19.10 20.23 48.83
N GLY A 319 -19.90 19.28 49.31
CA GLY A 319 -20.93 19.56 50.33
C GLY A 319 -20.31 19.92 51.68
N VAL A 320 -20.77 21.02 52.28
CA VAL A 320 -20.51 21.34 53.68
C VAL A 320 -21.76 20.98 54.49
N GLY A 321 -21.63 20.00 55.37
CA GLY A 321 -22.66 19.63 56.35
C GLY A 321 -23.68 18.58 55.88
N GLY A 322 -23.36 17.31 56.10
CA GLY A 322 -24.34 16.24 56.39
C GLY A 322 -25.35 15.79 55.33
N VAL A 323 -25.43 16.39 54.14
CA VAL A 323 -26.28 15.91 53.04
C VAL A 323 -25.46 15.61 51.78
N ALA A 324 -25.81 14.53 51.09
CA ALA A 324 -25.13 14.05 49.88
C ALA A 324 -24.94 15.19 48.86
N GLY A 325 -23.71 15.35 48.37
CA GLY A 325 -23.34 16.35 47.36
C GLY A 325 -24.17 16.20 46.09
N GLY A 326 -24.54 17.33 45.47
CA GLY A 326 -25.32 17.35 44.25
C GLY A 326 -24.59 16.73 43.06
N SER A 327 -25.33 16.06 42.18
CA SER A 327 -24.85 15.57 40.89
C SER A 327 -24.39 16.73 39.99
N GLY A 328 -23.25 16.54 39.31
CA GLY A 328 -22.65 17.53 38.41
C GLY A 328 -23.55 17.94 37.24
N GLY A 329 -23.26 19.11 36.65
CA GLY A 329 -23.99 19.63 35.49
C GLY A 329 -23.70 18.86 34.19
N ILE A 330 -24.66 18.85 33.27
CA ILE A 330 -24.55 18.21 31.96
C ILE A 330 -23.70 19.10 31.04
N GLY A 331 -22.67 18.53 30.39
CA GLY A 331 -21.83 19.23 29.40
C GLY A 331 -22.62 19.65 28.14
N GLY A 332 -22.10 20.65 27.42
CA GLY A 332 -22.72 21.12 26.17
C GLY A 332 -22.66 20.08 25.04
N ALA A 333 -23.62 20.13 24.12
CA ALA A 333 -23.62 19.30 22.92
C ALA A 333 -22.48 19.71 21.95
N GLY A 334 -21.82 18.72 21.34
CA GLY A 334 -20.81 18.95 20.30
C GLY A 334 -21.42 19.51 19.00
N GLY A 335 -20.61 20.22 18.21
CA GLY A 335 -21.04 20.76 16.91
C GLY A 335 -21.36 19.67 15.87
N GLN A 336 -22.24 19.99 14.92
CA GLN A 336 -22.55 19.12 13.77
C GLN A 336 -21.35 19.08 12.80
N GLY A 337 -21.01 17.90 12.29
CA GLY A 337 -20.00 17.73 11.23
C GLY A 337 -20.54 18.18 9.86
N GLY A 338 -19.65 18.72 9.02
CA GLY A 338 -20.01 19.10 7.64
C GLY A 338 -20.25 17.90 6.71
N VAL A 339 -21.04 18.12 5.65
CA VAL A 339 -21.32 17.11 4.61
C VAL A 339 -20.11 16.95 3.68
N GLY A 340 -19.68 15.72 3.43
CA GLY A 340 -18.64 15.41 2.44
C GLY A 340 -19.16 15.57 1.00
N GLY A 341 -18.30 16.04 0.09
CA GLY A 341 -18.64 16.14 -1.34
C GLY A 341 -18.73 14.76 -2.01
N ALA A 342 -19.59 14.64 -3.03
CA ALA A 342 -19.65 13.47 -3.90
C ALA A 342 -18.56 13.55 -4.98
N GLY A 343 -17.70 12.53 -5.08
CA GLY A 343 -16.70 12.39 -6.14
C GLY A 343 -16.84 11.04 -6.84
N LEU A 344 -17.00 11.06 -8.17
CA LEU A 344 -16.88 9.86 -9.00
C LEU A 344 -15.42 9.77 -9.46
N SER A 345 -14.63 8.82 -8.93
CA SER A 345 -13.20 8.64 -9.27
C SER A 345 -12.93 7.28 -9.88
N PHE A 346 -12.09 7.24 -10.91
CA PHE A 346 -11.57 6.04 -11.61
C PHE A 346 -10.05 5.88 -11.42
N SER A 347 -9.51 6.32 -10.27
CA SER A 347 -8.08 6.18 -9.90
C SER A 347 -7.92 6.18 -8.36
N PRO A 348 -6.81 5.63 -7.80
CA PRO A 348 -6.69 5.38 -6.36
C PRO A 348 -6.56 6.71 -5.61
N ALA A 349 -7.71 7.24 -5.19
CA ALA A 349 -7.79 8.34 -4.25
C ALA A 349 -7.79 7.75 -2.85
N GLY A 350 -6.93 8.28 -1.96
CA GLY A 350 -7.06 8.01 -0.53
C GLY A 350 -8.49 8.27 -0.07
N SER A 351 -8.98 7.39 0.80
CA SER A 351 -10.31 7.47 1.40
C SER A 351 -10.60 8.88 1.92
N GLY A 352 -11.69 9.49 1.45
CA GLY A 352 -12.28 10.63 2.15
C GLY A 352 -12.67 10.14 3.53
N ALA A 353 -12.01 10.65 4.58
CA ALA A 353 -12.37 10.30 5.94
C ALA A 353 -13.82 10.75 6.22
N ALA A 354 -14.59 9.88 6.88
CA ALA A 354 -15.81 10.33 7.55
C ALA A 354 -15.43 11.46 8.52
N GLY A 355 -16.27 12.49 8.62
CA GLY A 355 -16.11 13.47 9.70
C GLY A 355 -16.22 12.75 11.03
N ASP A 356 -15.22 12.90 11.90
CA ASP A 356 -15.27 12.33 13.25
C ASP A 356 -16.50 12.88 14.00
N ALA A 357 -17.20 12.00 14.72
CA ALA A 357 -18.20 12.45 15.67
C ALA A 357 -17.52 13.33 16.72
N GLY A 358 -18.12 14.48 17.04
CA GLY A 358 -17.62 15.35 18.11
C GLY A 358 -17.49 14.56 19.41
N GLY A 359 -16.29 14.58 20.02
CA GLY A 359 -16.02 13.86 21.25
C GLY A 359 -17.01 14.24 22.36
N ALA A 360 -17.50 13.26 23.11
CA ALA A 360 -18.29 13.52 24.30
C ALA A 360 -17.43 14.25 25.35
N GLY A 361 -17.99 15.30 25.97
CA GLY A 361 -17.29 16.03 27.02
C GLY A 361 -16.91 15.11 28.18
N THR A 362 -15.63 15.09 28.56
CA THR A 362 -15.17 14.37 29.74
C THR A 362 -15.31 15.26 30.99
N VAL A 363 -15.86 14.70 32.06
CA VAL A 363 -15.87 15.32 33.39
C VAL A 363 -15.08 14.42 34.37
N PRO A 364 -14.25 14.97 35.27
CA PRO A 364 -13.53 14.16 36.27
C PRO A 364 -14.36 13.66 37.46
N ASN A 365 -15.67 13.89 37.55
CA ASN A 365 -16.41 13.52 38.77
C ASN A 365 -17.93 13.25 38.56
N GLY A 366 -18.30 11.97 38.47
CA GLY A 366 -19.55 11.42 39.03
C GLY A 366 -20.91 11.64 38.35
N ALA A 367 -21.05 12.40 37.26
CA ALA A 367 -22.31 12.50 36.50
C ALA A 367 -22.11 12.17 35.01
N SER A 368 -23.10 11.50 34.41
CA SER A 368 -23.08 11.07 33.00
C SER A 368 -22.93 12.26 32.06
N GLY A 369 -21.89 12.26 31.22
CA GLY A 369 -21.72 13.23 30.14
C GLY A 369 -22.95 13.27 29.22
N GLY A 370 -23.24 14.44 28.63
CA GLY A 370 -24.27 14.54 27.61
C GLY A 370 -23.94 13.64 26.42
N PRO A 371 -24.95 13.09 25.70
CA PRO A 371 -24.70 12.29 24.51
C PRO A 371 -23.89 13.12 23.51
N GLY A 372 -22.84 12.51 22.95
CA GLY A 372 -22.06 13.11 21.86
C GLY A 372 -22.96 13.49 20.69
N GLY A 373 -22.55 14.48 19.90
CA GLY A 373 -23.28 14.84 18.68
C GLY A 373 -23.40 13.63 17.75
N VAL A 374 -24.53 13.51 17.05
CA VAL A 374 -24.68 12.53 15.96
C VAL A 374 -23.62 12.85 14.91
N GLY A 375 -22.73 11.88 14.63
CA GLY A 375 -21.78 11.99 13.53
C GLY A 375 -22.52 12.27 12.22
N GLY A 376 -21.98 13.16 11.39
CA GLY A 376 -22.50 13.36 10.05
C GLY A 376 -22.47 12.03 9.28
N GLY A 377 -23.49 11.78 8.46
CA GLY A 377 -23.49 10.61 7.59
C GLY A 377 -22.21 10.58 6.77
N GLY A 378 -21.47 9.48 6.86
CA GLY A 378 -20.30 9.25 6.01
C GLY A 378 -20.70 9.36 4.55
N GLY A 379 -19.91 10.08 3.76
CA GLY A 379 -19.98 9.90 2.31
C GLY A 379 -19.73 8.44 1.97
N ILE A 380 -20.33 7.96 0.89
CA ILE A 380 -19.99 6.66 0.29
C ILE A 380 -18.47 6.62 0.04
N GLY A 381 -17.73 5.93 0.90
CA GLY A 381 -16.29 5.78 0.79
C GLY A 381 -15.96 4.92 -0.43
N GLY A 382 -14.98 5.34 -1.22
CA GLY A 382 -14.29 4.42 -2.12
C GLY A 382 -13.73 3.26 -1.29
N ILE A 383 -14.01 2.04 -1.73
CA ILE A 383 -13.53 0.78 -1.16
C ILE A 383 -11.99 0.71 -1.17
N GLY A 384 -11.34 1.14 -0.09
CA GLY A 384 -9.91 0.97 0.15
C GLY A 384 -9.67 0.03 1.34
N SER A 385 -9.00 -1.10 1.10
CA SER A 385 -8.56 -2.06 2.12
C SER A 385 -7.03 -1.94 2.32
N GLY A 386 -6.61 -1.70 3.57
CA GLY A 386 -5.28 -2.06 4.11
C GLY A 386 -4.05 -1.29 3.60
N ALA A 387 -3.29 -0.70 4.51
CA ALA A 387 -1.98 -0.11 4.21
C ALA A 387 -1.03 -1.16 3.62
N GLY A 388 -0.58 -0.94 2.38
CA GLY A 388 0.38 -1.79 1.66
C GLY A 388 -0.16 -2.49 0.42
N SER A 389 -1.45 -2.37 0.08
CA SER A 389 -2.02 -3.02 -1.10
C SER A 389 -2.42 -2.02 -2.19
N ALA A 390 -1.88 -2.17 -3.40
CA ALA A 390 -2.42 -1.51 -4.59
C ALA A 390 -3.64 -2.30 -5.08
N VAL A 391 -4.73 -1.61 -5.42
CA VAL A 391 -5.94 -2.24 -5.95
C VAL A 391 -6.11 -1.82 -7.41
N ILE A 392 -6.28 -2.81 -8.28
CA ILE A 392 -6.42 -2.65 -9.72
C ILE A 392 -7.83 -3.09 -10.11
N SER A 393 -8.67 -2.17 -10.59
CA SER A 393 -9.98 -2.52 -11.12
C SER A 393 -9.84 -3.28 -12.43
N VAL A 394 -10.59 -4.37 -12.58
CA VAL A 394 -10.64 -5.23 -13.76
C VAL A 394 -12.10 -5.40 -14.22
N GLY A 395 -12.37 -6.35 -15.12
CA GLY A 395 -13.72 -6.59 -15.62
C GLY A 395 -14.56 -7.47 -14.69
N ASP A 396 -15.87 -7.52 -14.93
CA ASP A 396 -16.85 -8.15 -14.06
C ASP A 396 -16.56 -9.63 -13.72
N THR A 397 -16.64 -9.95 -12.43
CA THR A 397 -16.42 -11.27 -11.83
C THR A 397 -15.07 -11.86 -12.23
N PRO A 398 -13.94 -11.24 -11.82
CA PRO A 398 -12.64 -11.80 -12.07
C PRO A 398 -12.45 -13.07 -11.24
N VAL A 399 -11.85 -14.11 -11.83
CA VAL A 399 -11.75 -15.43 -11.19
C VAL A 399 -10.37 -16.07 -11.32
N GLY A 400 -9.65 -15.84 -12.42
CA GLY A 400 -8.35 -16.43 -12.64
C GLY A 400 -7.25 -15.42 -12.96
N VAL A 401 -6.01 -15.75 -12.63
CA VAL A 401 -4.86 -14.86 -12.81
C VAL A 401 -3.56 -15.61 -13.11
N ALA A 402 -2.78 -15.10 -14.06
CA ALA A 402 -1.44 -15.61 -14.34
C ALA A 402 -0.47 -14.48 -14.66
N VAL A 403 0.78 -14.63 -14.21
CA VAL A 403 1.89 -13.74 -14.57
C VAL A 403 2.70 -14.37 -15.70
N SER A 404 3.01 -13.61 -16.74
CA SER A 404 3.86 -14.09 -17.84
C SER A 404 5.29 -14.29 -17.37
N PRO A 405 5.82 -15.53 -17.33
CA PRO A 405 7.17 -15.77 -16.84
C PRO A 405 8.24 -15.42 -17.89
N THR A 406 7.87 -15.37 -19.18
CA THR A 406 8.78 -15.20 -20.31
C THR A 406 8.10 -14.47 -21.48
N GLY A 407 8.81 -14.29 -22.59
CA GLY A 407 8.28 -13.75 -23.83
C GLY A 407 8.20 -12.22 -23.90
N PRO A 408 7.58 -11.68 -24.96
CA PRO A 408 7.53 -10.23 -25.22
C PRO A 408 6.80 -9.41 -24.15
N ALA A 409 5.87 -10.04 -23.43
CA ALA A 409 5.14 -9.45 -22.31
C ALA A 409 5.56 -10.05 -20.97
N ALA A 410 6.82 -10.47 -20.81
CA ALA A 410 7.33 -10.98 -19.54
C ALA A 410 7.00 -10.01 -18.39
N GLY A 411 6.44 -10.54 -17.30
CA GLY A 411 5.93 -9.78 -16.15
C GLY A 411 4.47 -9.32 -16.27
N ALA A 412 3.89 -9.27 -17.47
CA ALA A 412 2.48 -8.88 -17.62
C ALA A 412 1.55 -9.86 -16.87
N ILE A 413 0.51 -9.32 -16.24
CA ILE A 413 -0.49 -10.13 -15.52
C ILE A 413 -1.76 -10.22 -16.37
N TYR A 414 -2.28 -11.42 -16.54
CA TYR A 414 -3.53 -11.70 -17.26
C TYR A 414 -4.59 -12.14 -16.26
N VAL A 415 -5.76 -11.51 -16.30
CA VAL A 415 -6.87 -11.77 -15.36
C VAL A 415 -8.12 -12.12 -16.14
N THR A 416 -8.74 -13.27 -15.90
CA THR A 416 -9.99 -13.68 -16.54
C THR A 416 -11.18 -13.04 -15.84
N ASN A 417 -12.03 -12.35 -16.60
CA ASN A 417 -13.25 -11.70 -16.14
C ASN A 417 -14.46 -12.54 -16.58
N GLN A 418 -14.93 -13.43 -15.70
CA GLN A 418 -15.87 -14.49 -16.05
C GLN A 418 -17.19 -13.94 -16.61
N ALA A 419 -17.80 -12.99 -15.91
CA ALA A 419 -19.10 -12.45 -16.31
C ALA A 419 -18.96 -11.53 -17.55
N ALA A 420 -17.85 -10.80 -17.65
CA ALA A 420 -17.59 -9.92 -18.78
C ALA A 420 -17.19 -10.67 -20.07
N GLY A 421 -16.72 -11.92 -19.99
CA GLY A 421 -16.24 -12.66 -21.17
C GLY A 421 -14.92 -12.11 -21.73
N THR A 422 -14.07 -11.55 -20.87
CA THR A 422 -12.83 -10.87 -21.27
C THR A 422 -11.63 -11.29 -20.43
N VAL A 423 -10.43 -10.91 -20.87
CA VAL A 423 -9.18 -10.97 -20.10
C VAL A 423 -8.62 -9.55 -19.96
N SER A 424 -8.34 -9.12 -18.74
CA SER A 424 -7.60 -7.88 -18.48
C SER A 424 -6.10 -8.17 -18.49
N VAL A 425 -5.33 -7.33 -19.19
CA VAL A 425 -3.86 -7.35 -19.19
C VAL A 425 -3.38 -6.20 -18.33
N ILE A 426 -2.57 -6.47 -17.32
CA ILE A 426 -2.08 -5.49 -16.34
C ILE A 426 -0.57 -5.37 -16.48
N ASP A 427 -0.09 -4.12 -16.48
CA ASP A 427 1.33 -3.81 -16.34
C ASP A 427 1.72 -3.77 -14.85
N PRO A 428 2.59 -4.67 -14.37
CA PRO A 428 3.00 -4.71 -12.97
C PRO A 428 3.77 -3.46 -12.53
N ALA A 429 4.43 -2.74 -13.44
CA ALA A 429 5.23 -1.57 -13.09
C ALA A 429 4.35 -0.37 -12.75
N THR A 430 3.18 -0.27 -13.37
CA THR A 430 2.24 0.83 -13.19
C THR A 430 0.99 0.43 -12.41
N ASN A 431 0.75 -0.87 -12.22
CA ASN A 431 -0.48 -1.42 -11.64
C ASN A 431 -1.74 -0.92 -12.38
N THR A 432 -1.68 -0.88 -13.72
CA THR A 432 -2.78 -0.43 -14.57
C THR A 432 -3.16 -1.47 -15.63
N VAL A 433 -4.45 -1.53 -15.97
CA VAL A 433 -4.94 -2.34 -17.09
C VAL A 433 -4.52 -1.68 -18.41
N THR A 434 -3.70 -2.37 -19.19
CA THR A 434 -3.18 -1.91 -20.48
C THR A 434 -3.97 -2.43 -21.68
N ALA A 435 -4.69 -3.54 -21.52
CA ALA A 435 -5.59 -4.07 -22.53
C ALA A 435 -6.75 -4.87 -21.93
N THR A 436 -7.85 -4.95 -22.67
CA THR A 436 -8.98 -5.84 -22.39
C THR A 436 -9.28 -6.65 -23.63
N ILE A 437 -9.13 -7.97 -23.53
CA ILE A 437 -9.19 -8.91 -24.66
C ILE A 437 -10.50 -9.68 -24.58
N ALA A 438 -11.33 -9.62 -25.61
CA ALA A 438 -12.53 -10.44 -25.69
C ALA A 438 -12.14 -11.91 -25.96
N VAL A 439 -12.73 -12.83 -25.20
CA VAL A 439 -12.51 -14.28 -25.32
C VAL A 439 -13.86 -15.00 -25.43
N GLY A 440 -13.94 -16.28 -25.06
CA GLY A 440 -15.21 -17.00 -24.99
C GLY A 440 -16.05 -16.63 -23.78
N ALA A 441 -17.26 -17.19 -23.71
CA ALA A 441 -18.16 -17.03 -22.56
C ALA A 441 -17.62 -17.73 -21.31
N ALA A 442 -17.70 -17.02 -20.17
CA ALA A 442 -17.25 -17.47 -18.86
C ALA A 442 -15.80 -17.96 -18.83
N PRO A 443 -14.80 -17.11 -19.14
CA PRO A 443 -13.40 -17.46 -18.96
C PRO A 443 -13.16 -17.77 -17.47
N ALA A 444 -12.66 -18.97 -17.20
CA ALA A 444 -12.43 -19.49 -15.86
C ALA A 444 -10.97 -19.28 -15.47
N GLU A 445 -10.05 -20.02 -16.09
CA GLU A 445 -8.64 -20.01 -15.74
C GLU A 445 -7.76 -19.52 -16.89
N VAL A 446 -6.57 -19.02 -16.57
CA VAL A 446 -5.56 -18.58 -17.53
C VAL A 446 -4.19 -19.17 -17.19
N ALA A 447 -3.43 -19.61 -18.19
CA ALA A 447 -2.04 -20.01 -18.04
C ALA A 447 -1.17 -19.44 -19.16
N VAL A 448 0.09 -19.17 -18.84
CA VAL A 448 1.08 -18.65 -19.79
C VAL A 448 2.18 -19.67 -20.00
N SER A 449 2.51 -19.98 -21.25
CA SER A 449 3.60 -20.92 -21.55
C SER A 449 4.94 -20.33 -21.15
N ALA A 450 5.69 -21.03 -20.28
CA ALA A 450 7.02 -20.59 -19.87
C ALA A 450 8.11 -20.93 -20.89
N VAL A 451 7.88 -21.95 -21.73
CA VAL A 451 8.92 -22.62 -22.51
C VAL A 451 8.50 -22.92 -23.94
N GLY A 452 9.49 -23.30 -24.75
CA GLY A 452 9.30 -23.75 -26.13
C GLY A 452 8.97 -22.62 -27.11
N PRO A 453 8.64 -22.96 -28.36
CA PRO A 453 8.32 -21.97 -29.41
C PRO A 453 7.09 -21.11 -29.10
N ALA A 454 6.20 -21.61 -28.22
CA ALA A 454 5.03 -20.89 -27.75
C ALA A 454 5.29 -20.11 -26.44
N ALA A 455 6.54 -19.95 -26.00
CA ALA A 455 6.85 -19.19 -24.77
C ALA A 455 6.21 -17.78 -24.79
N GLY A 456 5.55 -17.41 -23.70
CA GLY A 456 4.72 -16.21 -23.56
C GLY A 456 3.28 -16.35 -24.08
N THR A 457 2.93 -17.39 -24.84
CA THR A 457 1.56 -17.59 -25.34
C THR A 457 0.61 -17.84 -24.18
N VAL A 458 -0.55 -17.17 -24.20
CA VAL A 458 -1.55 -17.21 -23.13
C VAL A 458 -2.72 -18.10 -23.56
N TYR A 459 -3.14 -18.99 -22.67
CA TYR A 459 -4.24 -19.95 -22.88
C TYR A 459 -5.32 -19.71 -21.85
N VAL A 460 -6.57 -19.57 -22.30
CA VAL A 460 -7.71 -19.21 -21.45
C VAL A 460 -8.82 -20.23 -21.61
N ALA A 461 -9.23 -20.90 -20.54
CA ALA A 461 -10.33 -21.85 -20.53
C ALA A 461 -11.67 -21.12 -20.46
N ASN A 462 -12.57 -21.33 -21.44
CA ASN A 462 -13.87 -20.67 -21.52
C ASN A 462 -15.00 -21.66 -21.14
N ALA A 463 -15.39 -21.65 -19.87
CA ALA A 463 -16.23 -22.68 -19.26
C ALA A 463 -17.56 -22.89 -20.01
N PHE A 464 -18.27 -21.82 -20.34
CA PHE A 464 -19.58 -21.93 -21.00
C PHE A 464 -19.49 -22.07 -22.52
N SER A 465 -18.31 -21.88 -23.10
CA SER A 465 -18.08 -22.09 -24.53
C SER A 465 -17.58 -23.50 -24.86
N GLY A 466 -16.99 -24.22 -23.89
CA GLY A 466 -16.34 -25.50 -24.16
C GLY A 466 -15.09 -25.35 -25.03
N THR A 467 -14.38 -24.23 -24.89
CA THR A 467 -13.22 -23.88 -25.74
C THR A 467 -12.06 -23.32 -24.92
N VAL A 468 -10.87 -23.31 -25.52
CA VAL A 468 -9.69 -22.59 -25.04
C VAL A 468 -9.35 -21.48 -26.04
N SER A 469 -9.21 -20.24 -25.57
CA SER A 469 -8.69 -19.13 -26.39
C SER A 469 -7.17 -19.09 -26.29
N VAL A 470 -6.50 -18.94 -27.42
CA VAL A 470 -5.04 -18.76 -27.52
C VAL A 470 -4.78 -17.30 -27.84
N ILE A 471 -4.00 -16.61 -27.01
CA ILE A 471 -3.72 -15.18 -27.13
C ILE A 471 -2.24 -14.97 -27.38
N ASP A 472 -1.94 -14.12 -28.37
CA ASP A 472 -0.58 -13.63 -28.61
C ASP A 472 -0.29 -12.45 -27.68
N PRO A 473 0.70 -12.57 -26.77
CA PRO A 473 1.03 -11.52 -25.80
C PRO A 473 1.63 -10.26 -26.44
N ALA A 474 2.18 -10.35 -27.65
CA ALA A 474 2.79 -9.19 -28.32
C ALA A 474 1.72 -8.25 -28.90
N THR A 475 0.58 -8.81 -29.31
CA THR A 475 -0.50 -8.07 -29.97
C THR A 475 -1.77 -7.97 -29.12
N ASN A 476 -1.86 -8.72 -28.02
CA ASN A 476 -3.06 -8.84 -27.19
C ASN A 476 -4.30 -9.26 -28.00
N THR A 477 -4.11 -10.19 -28.95
CA THR A 477 -5.19 -10.70 -29.80
C THR A 477 -5.37 -12.21 -29.67
N VAL A 478 -6.61 -12.68 -29.80
CA VAL A 478 -6.93 -14.11 -29.87
C VAL A 478 -6.53 -14.64 -31.25
N THR A 479 -5.55 -15.54 -31.30
CA THR A 479 -5.01 -16.14 -32.53
C THR A 479 -5.64 -17.48 -32.87
N ALA A 480 -6.19 -18.19 -31.88
CA ALA A 480 -6.92 -19.43 -32.09
C ALA A 480 -8.00 -19.63 -31.02
N THR A 481 -9.01 -20.44 -31.36
CA THR A 481 -10.01 -20.94 -30.40
C THR A 481 -10.13 -22.44 -30.60
N ILE A 482 -9.76 -23.20 -29.55
CA ILE A 482 -9.60 -24.65 -29.60
C ILE A 482 -10.80 -25.30 -28.91
N PRO A 483 -11.61 -26.12 -29.60
CA PRO A 483 -12.66 -26.90 -28.96
C PRO A 483 -12.07 -27.92 -27.97
N VAL A 484 -12.63 -27.99 -26.77
CA VAL A 484 -12.27 -28.97 -25.73
C VAL A 484 -13.54 -29.68 -25.23
N GLY A 485 -13.56 -30.16 -23.99
CA GLY A 485 -14.75 -30.79 -23.40
C GLY A 485 -15.70 -29.77 -22.75
N SER A 486 -16.73 -30.30 -22.08
CA SER A 486 -17.75 -29.50 -21.41
C SER A 486 -17.25 -28.87 -20.10
N PHE A 487 -17.55 -27.58 -19.90
CA PHE A 487 -17.17 -26.80 -18.72
C PHE A 487 -15.67 -26.87 -18.41
N PRO A 488 -14.79 -26.41 -19.33
CA PRO A 488 -13.37 -26.34 -19.02
C PRO A 488 -13.13 -25.43 -17.80
N GLY A 489 -12.34 -25.91 -16.85
CA GLY A 489 -12.02 -25.22 -15.60
C GLY A 489 -10.56 -24.76 -15.59
N GLY A 490 -9.70 -25.57 -14.97
CA GLY A 490 -8.27 -25.31 -14.86
C GLY A 490 -7.52 -25.50 -16.18
N VAL A 491 -6.44 -24.72 -16.35
CA VAL A 491 -5.50 -24.82 -17.47
C VAL A 491 -4.07 -24.77 -16.94
N ALA A 492 -3.20 -25.65 -17.44
CA ALA A 492 -1.78 -25.63 -17.12
C ALA A 492 -0.94 -25.92 -18.35
N VAL A 493 0.21 -25.25 -18.46
CA VAL A 493 1.21 -25.52 -19.51
C VAL A 493 2.39 -26.24 -18.87
N SER A 494 2.81 -27.36 -19.46
CA SER A 494 3.96 -28.13 -18.97
C SER A 494 5.24 -27.30 -19.03
N PRO A 495 5.89 -26.98 -17.89
CA PRO A 495 7.09 -26.15 -17.89
C PRO A 495 8.37 -26.97 -18.16
N ALA A 496 8.33 -28.29 -18.01
CA ALA A 496 9.49 -29.16 -18.09
C ALA A 496 9.12 -30.61 -18.47
N GLY A 497 10.14 -31.42 -18.71
CA GLY A 497 9.98 -32.84 -19.04
C GLY A 497 9.67 -33.11 -20.52
N PRO A 498 9.37 -34.37 -20.87
CA PRO A 498 9.22 -34.81 -22.26
C PRO A 498 8.09 -34.12 -23.04
N ALA A 499 7.10 -33.59 -22.32
CA ALA A 499 5.94 -32.89 -22.88
C ALA A 499 5.98 -31.38 -22.64
N ALA A 500 7.16 -30.79 -22.41
CA ALA A 500 7.32 -29.35 -22.17
C ALA A 500 6.61 -28.51 -23.26
N GLY A 501 5.83 -27.51 -22.83
CA GLY A 501 4.97 -26.67 -23.66
C GLY A 501 3.56 -27.24 -23.91
N THR A 502 3.31 -28.52 -23.64
CA THR A 502 1.97 -29.13 -23.81
C THR A 502 0.97 -28.50 -22.84
N VAL A 503 -0.24 -28.21 -23.32
CA VAL A 503 -1.30 -27.58 -22.52
C VAL A 503 -2.32 -28.64 -22.08
N TYR A 504 -2.67 -28.63 -20.80
CA TYR A 504 -3.63 -29.53 -20.17
C TYR A 504 -4.82 -28.73 -19.66
N VAL A 505 -6.03 -29.17 -19.97
CA VAL A 505 -7.27 -28.46 -19.60
C VAL A 505 -8.25 -29.44 -18.97
N THR A 506 -8.69 -29.18 -17.75
CA THR A 506 -9.71 -30.00 -17.08
C THR A 506 -11.09 -29.67 -17.62
N ASN A 507 -11.89 -30.69 -17.92
CA ASN A 507 -13.26 -30.56 -18.40
C ASN A 507 -14.21 -31.05 -17.30
N GLN A 508 -14.70 -30.14 -16.45
CA GLN A 508 -15.48 -30.46 -15.26
C GLN A 508 -16.73 -31.28 -15.58
N GLY A 509 -17.49 -30.85 -16.60
CA GLY A 509 -18.74 -31.51 -16.99
C GLY A 509 -18.52 -32.85 -17.70
N GLY A 510 -17.30 -33.12 -18.17
CA GLY A 510 -16.94 -34.34 -18.88
C GLY A 510 -16.16 -35.37 -18.06
N GLY A 511 -15.61 -35.00 -16.90
CA GLY A 511 -14.75 -35.91 -16.12
C GLY A 511 -13.44 -36.26 -16.85
N THR A 512 -12.89 -35.32 -17.64
CA THR A 512 -11.71 -35.57 -18.50
C THR A 512 -10.70 -34.43 -18.46
N VAL A 513 -9.50 -34.69 -18.96
CA VAL A 513 -8.46 -33.69 -19.27
C VAL A 513 -8.19 -33.70 -20.77
N SER A 514 -8.27 -32.54 -21.42
CA SER A 514 -7.84 -32.35 -22.81
C SER A 514 -6.34 -32.06 -22.85
N VAL A 515 -5.61 -32.73 -23.73
CA VAL A 515 -4.18 -32.50 -24.01
C VAL A 515 -4.07 -31.77 -25.34
N ILE A 516 -3.46 -30.60 -25.36
CA ILE A 516 -3.37 -29.72 -26.53
C ILE A 516 -1.91 -29.56 -26.94
N ASN A 517 -1.65 -29.74 -28.23
CA ASN A 517 -0.36 -29.42 -28.82
C ASN A 517 -0.30 -27.90 -29.15
N PRO A 518 0.61 -27.14 -28.52
CA PRO A 518 0.69 -25.69 -28.70
C PRO A 518 1.19 -25.26 -30.09
N ALA A 519 1.88 -26.14 -30.83
CA ALA A 519 2.38 -25.83 -32.16
C ALA A 519 1.29 -25.92 -33.23
N THR A 520 0.27 -26.76 -33.00
CA THR A 520 -0.83 -26.99 -33.96
C THR A 520 -2.17 -26.47 -33.47
N ASN A 521 -2.29 -26.11 -32.19
CA ASN A 521 -3.55 -25.72 -31.54
C ASN A 521 -4.66 -26.79 -31.68
N VAL A 522 -4.28 -28.07 -31.55
CA VAL A 522 -5.19 -29.22 -31.66
C VAL A 522 -5.14 -30.08 -30.42
N VAL A 523 -6.30 -30.57 -29.98
CA VAL A 523 -6.41 -31.60 -28.93
C VAL A 523 -5.87 -32.93 -29.46
N THR A 524 -4.81 -33.44 -28.84
CA THR A 524 -4.14 -34.69 -29.22
C THR A 524 -4.59 -35.89 -28.39
N ALA A 525 -5.11 -35.67 -27.19
CA ALA A 525 -5.67 -36.71 -26.34
C ALA A 525 -6.77 -36.15 -25.42
N THR A 526 -7.66 -37.04 -24.98
CA THR A 526 -8.65 -36.77 -23.93
C THR A 526 -8.54 -37.88 -22.91
N ILE A 527 -8.14 -37.53 -21.69
CA ILE A 527 -7.79 -38.46 -20.61
C ILE A 527 -8.95 -38.52 -19.62
N PRO A 528 -9.59 -39.68 -19.41
CA PRO A 528 -10.55 -39.85 -18.32
C PRO A 528 -9.88 -39.72 -16.96
N VAL A 529 -10.50 -38.94 -16.06
CA VAL A 529 -10.06 -38.75 -14.67
C VAL A 529 -11.24 -38.97 -13.71
N GLY A 530 -11.12 -38.56 -12.45
CA GLY A 530 -12.18 -38.67 -11.45
C GLY A 530 -13.35 -37.72 -11.69
N GLY A 531 -14.29 -37.71 -10.74
CA GLY A 531 -15.53 -36.95 -10.85
C GLY A 531 -15.33 -35.45 -10.65
N THR A 532 -15.67 -34.66 -11.68
CA THR A 532 -15.61 -33.18 -11.70
C THR A 532 -14.18 -32.66 -11.48
N PRO A 533 -13.28 -32.81 -12.47
CA PRO A 533 -11.90 -32.35 -12.34
C PRO A 533 -11.81 -30.82 -12.26
N GLY A 534 -11.24 -30.29 -11.19
CA GLY A 534 -11.10 -28.86 -10.92
C GLY A 534 -9.77 -28.29 -11.42
N GLY A 535 -8.83 -28.05 -10.50
CA GLY A 535 -7.50 -27.53 -10.78
C GLY A 535 -6.56 -28.57 -11.39
N VAL A 536 -5.56 -28.07 -12.13
CA VAL A 536 -4.50 -28.88 -12.73
C VAL A 536 -3.15 -28.20 -12.54
N ALA A 537 -2.13 -28.97 -12.16
CA ALA A 537 -0.76 -28.50 -12.08
C ALA A 537 0.20 -29.52 -12.67
N VAL A 538 1.32 -29.04 -13.22
CA VAL A 538 2.36 -29.89 -13.82
C VAL A 538 3.67 -29.70 -13.08
N SER A 539 4.31 -30.79 -12.69
CA SER A 539 5.58 -30.72 -11.96
C SER A 539 6.68 -30.06 -12.80
N PRO A 540 7.35 -29.02 -12.30
CA PRO A 540 8.43 -28.34 -13.01
C PRO A 540 9.80 -28.97 -12.79
N THR A 541 9.96 -29.85 -11.80
CA THR A 541 11.28 -30.25 -11.30
C THR A 541 11.36 -31.72 -10.92
N GLY A 542 12.61 -32.17 -10.71
CA GLY A 542 12.93 -33.48 -10.18
C GLY A 542 12.56 -34.65 -11.10
N PRO A 543 12.61 -35.89 -10.56
CA PRO A 543 12.28 -37.11 -11.32
C PRO A 543 10.83 -37.14 -11.82
N ALA A 544 9.94 -36.38 -11.18
CA ALA A 544 8.54 -36.25 -11.56
C ALA A 544 8.29 -35.11 -12.57
N ALA A 545 9.32 -34.43 -13.09
CA ALA A 545 9.15 -33.31 -14.02
C ALA A 545 8.25 -33.69 -15.22
N GLY A 546 7.22 -32.87 -15.45
CA GLY A 546 6.18 -33.10 -16.46
C GLY A 546 4.99 -33.94 -15.99
N THR A 547 5.03 -34.55 -14.80
CA THR A 547 3.88 -35.28 -14.22
C THR A 547 2.74 -34.31 -13.94
N ILE A 548 1.51 -34.70 -14.31
CA ILE A 548 0.32 -33.86 -14.15
C ILE A 548 -0.49 -34.34 -12.94
N TYR A 549 -0.94 -33.39 -12.13
CA TYR A 549 -1.78 -33.60 -10.96
C TYR A 549 -3.10 -32.86 -11.16
N VAL A 550 -4.22 -33.58 -11.03
CA VAL A 550 -5.57 -33.05 -11.26
C VAL A 550 -6.42 -33.30 -10.03
N THR A 551 -7.06 -32.26 -9.49
CA THR A 551 -7.97 -32.41 -8.36
C THR A 551 -9.34 -32.89 -8.85
N ASP A 552 -9.86 -33.96 -8.24
CA ASP A 552 -11.17 -34.51 -8.56
C ASP A 552 -12.16 -34.10 -7.47
N PHE A 553 -12.87 -33.00 -7.69
CA PHE A 553 -13.66 -32.28 -6.69
C PHE A 553 -14.69 -33.18 -5.99
N SER A 554 -15.45 -33.98 -6.74
CA SER A 554 -16.46 -34.87 -6.15
C SER A 554 -15.87 -36.20 -5.63
N GLY A 555 -14.65 -36.55 -6.07
CA GLY A 555 -13.96 -37.78 -5.66
C GLY A 555 -13.19 -37.64 -4.35
N SER A 556 -12.90 -36.41 -3.90
CA SER A 556 -11.94 -36.16 -2.80
C SER A 556 -10.58 -36.80 -3.07
N THR A 557 -10.15 -36.74 -4.33
CA THR A 557 -8.91 -37.35 -4.81
C THR A 557 -8.09 -36.41 -5.69
N VAL A 558 -6.83 -36.79 -5.92
CA VAL A 558 -5.97 -36.24 -6.96
C VAL A 558 -5.61 -37.36 -7.94
N SER A 559 -5.89 -37.17 -9.21
CA SER A 559 -5.43 -38.03 -10.30
C SER A 559 -4.02 -37.64 -10.74
N VAL A 560 -3.10 -38.60 -10.76
CA VAL A 560 -1.72 -38.43 -11.24
C VAL A 560 -1.63 -39.00 -12.64
N ILE A 561 -1.17 -38.21 -13.60
CA ILE A 561 -1.14 -38.58 -15.02
C ILE A 561 0.29 -38.56 -15.53
N ASN A 562 0.66 -39.62 -16.25
CA ASN A 562 1.94 -39.68 -16.96
C ASN A 562 1.85 -38.91 -18.30
N PRO A 563 2.71 -37.90 -18.52
CA PRO A 563 2.66 -37.04 -19.71
C PRO A 563 3.03 -37.75 -21.02
N THR A 564 3.73 -38.88 -20.93
CA THR A 564 4.19 -39.62 -22.13
C THR A 564 3.13 -40.60 -22.61
N THR A 565 2.44 -41.26 -21.68
CA THR A 565 1.41 -42.25 -22.00
C THR A 565 0.00 -41.68 -21.99
N ASN A 566 -0.22 -40.49 -21.44
CA ASN A 566 -1.53 -39.87 -21.28
C ASN A 566 -2.51 -40.76 -20.48
N THR A 567 -2.02 -41.40 -19.42
CA THR A 567 -2.80 -42.30 -18.57
C THR A 567 -2.67 -41.93 -17.10
N VAL A 568 -3.76 -42.08 -16.35
CA VAL A 568 -3.75 -41.99 -14.88
C VAL A 568 -2.92 -43.15 -14.31
N THR A 569 -1.87 -42.84 -13.55
CA THR A 569 -0.96 -43.81 -12.93
C THR A 569 -1.21 -43.99 -11.44
N ALA A 570 -1.83 -43.01 -10.78
CA ALA A 570 -2.23 -43.08 -9.38
C ALA A 570 -3.46 -42.21 -9.11
N THR A 571 -4.20 -42.57 -8.07
CA THR A 571 -5.29 -41.76 -7.51
C THR A 571 -5.06 -41.64 -6.01
N ILE A 572 -4.88 -40.41 -5.53
CA ILE A 572 -4.44 -40.12 -4.16
C ILE A 572 -5.63 -39.54 -3.40
N GLY A 573 -5.98 -40.09 -2.25
CA GLY A 573 -7.02 -39.52 -1.38
C GLY A 573 -6.53 -38.26 -0.67
N VAL A 574 -7.36 -37.21 -0.65
CA VAL A 574 -7.09 -35.92 -0.01
C VAL A 574 -8.33 -35.46 0.78
N GLY A 575 -8.33 -34.19 1.24
CA GLY A 575 -9.49 -33.57 1.88
C GLY A 575 -10.73 -33.50 0.97
N SER A 576 -11.87 -33.17 1.58
CA SER A 576 -13.15 -33.11 0.87
C SER A 576 -13.25 -31.88 -0.02
N PHE A 577 -13.72 -32.07 -1.26
CA PHE A 577 -13.87 -31.04 -2.27
C PHE A 577 -12.54 -30.33 -2.60
N PRO A 578 -11.53 -31.06 -3.10
CA PRO A 578 -10.26 -30.47 -3.53
C PRO A 578 -10.49 -29.59 -4.76
N PHE A 579 -9.91 -28.40 -4.76
CA PHE A 579 -10.03 -27.45 -5.88
C PHE A 579 -8.64 -27.01 -6.34
N GLY A 580 -7.94 -26.20 -5.54
CA GLY A 580 -6.59 -25.73 -5.89
C GLY A 580 -5.51 -26.78 -5.76
N VAL A 581 -4.58 -26.78 -6.71
CA VAL A 581 -3.38 -27.59 -6.69
C VAL A 581 -2.19 -26.79 -7.22
N ALA A 582 -1.06 -26.87 -6.52
CA ALA A 582 0.19 -26.26 -6.95
C ALA A 582 1.37 -27.18 -6.64
N VAL A 583 2.44 -27.09 -7.43
CA VAL A 583 3.66 -27.89 -7.26
C VAL A 583 4.83 -26.97 -6.94
N SER A 584 5.60 -27.32 -5.91
CA SER A 584 6.80 -26.56 -5.56
C SER A 584 7.84 -26.63 -6.70
N PRO A 585 8.36 -25.48 -7.15
CA PRO A 585 9.43 -25.43 -8.16
C PRO A 585 10.75 -26.04 -7.67
N ASP A 586 10.97 -26.05 -6.35
CA ASP A 586 12.24 -26.47 -5.76
C ASP A 586 12.23 -27.95 -5.41
N THR A 587 11.16 -28.41 -4.75
CA THR A 587 11.09 -29.77 -4.19
C THR A 587 10.21 -30.72 -4.99
N GLY A 588 9.32 -30.20 -5.84
CA GLY A 588 8.28 -30.98 -6.51
C GLY A 588 7.13 -31.41 -5.59
N ALA A 589 7.12 -31.01 -4.31
CA ALA A 589 6.01 -31.29 -3.40
C ALA A 589 4.71 -30.69 -3.94
N VAL A 590 3.61 -31.45 -3.87
CA VAL A 590 2.30 -31.03 -4.39
C VAL A 590 1.40 -30.62 -3.23
N TYR A 591 0.83 -29.42 -3.31
CA TYR A 591 -0.06 -28.85 -2.30
C TYR A 591 -1.48 -28.80 -2.86
N VAL A 592 -2.45 -29.28 -2.08
CA VAL A 592 -3.85 -29.42 -2.52
C VAL A 592 -4.79 -28.78 -1.53
N ALA A 593 -5.44 -27.70 -1.93
CA ALA A 593 -6.44 -27.00 -1.13
C ALA A 593 -7.81 -27.71 -1.23
N SER A 594 -8.35 -28.09 -0.07
CA SER A 594 -9.64 -28.78 0.05
C SER A 594 -10.66 -27.90 0.76
N THR A 595 -11.66 -27.46 -0.01
CA THR A 595 -12.55 -26.36 0.36
C THR A 595 -13.49 -26.68 1.50
N SER A 596 -14.10 -27.87 1.48
CA SER A 596 -15.05 -28.23 2.54
C SER A 596 -14.36 -28.73 3.80
N SER A 597 -13.19 -29.37 3.70
CA SER A 597 -12.45 -29.81 4.88
C SER A 597 -11.70 -28.65 5.54
N GLY A 598 -11.43 -27.57 4.81
CA GLY A 598 -10.59 -26.46 5.27
C GLY A 598 -9.16 -26.91 5.51
N THR A 599 -8.62 -27.72 4.60
CA THR A 599 -7.28 -28.30 4.74
C THR A 599 -6.44 -28.11 3.49
N VAL A 600 -5.12 -28.13 3.67
CA VAL A 600 -4.16 -28.26 2.58
C VAL A 600 -3.37 -29.55 2.80
N SER A 601 -3.52 -30.49 1.86
CA SER A 601 -2.78 -31.74 1.87
C SER A 601 -1.46 -31.57 1.11
N VAL A 602 -0.37 -32.11 1.65
CA VAL A 602 0.97 -32.13 1.03
C VAL A 602 1.25 -33.54 0.54
N ILE A 603 1.57 -33.68 -0.74
CA ILE A 603 1.83 -34.95 -1.40
C ILE A 603 3.30 -35.01 -1.82
N ASP A 604 3.97 -36.11 -1.48
CA ASP A 604 5.29 -36.44 -1.99
C ASP A 604 5.16 -37.02 -3.42
N PRO A 605 5.74 -36.37 -4.44
CA PRO A 605 5.65 -36.81 -5.83
C PRO A 605 6.40 -38.11 -6.11
N ALA A 606 7.38 -38.49 -5.29
CA ALA A 606 8.15 -39.72 -5.48
C ALA A 606 7.34 -40.96 -5.08
N THR A 607 6.51 -40.83 -4.05
CA THR A 607 5.73 -41.94 -3.48
C THR A 607 4.23 -41.85 -3.80
N ASN A 608 3.75 -40.70 -4.27
CA ASN A 608 2.33 -40.40 -4.45
C ASN A 608 1.52 -40.61 -3.15
N THR A 609 2.09 -40.20 -2.02
CA THR A 609 1.44 -40.30 -0.70
C THR A 609 1.30 -38.94 -0.03
N VAL A 610 0.24 -38.77 0.75
CA VAL A 610 0.05 -37.57 1.58
C VAL A 610 1.00 -37.65 2.78
N THR A 611 1.90 -36.68 2.90
CA THR A 611 2.92 -36.61 3.96
C THR A 611 2.54 -35.65 5.07
N ALA A 612 1.69 -34.68 4.80
CA ALA A 612 1.14 -33.75 5.79
C ALA A 612 -0.26 -33.27 5.40
N ASP A 613 -1.03 -32.87 6.39
CA ASP A 613 -2.31 -32.18 6.22
C ASP A 613 -2.41 -31.11 7.32
N PHE A 614 -2.67 -29.86 6.93
CA PHE A 614 -2.81 -28.77 7.88
C PHE A 614 -4.07 -27.94 7.61
N ARG A 615 -4.66 -27.41 8.69
CA ARG A 615 -5.92 -26.68 8.65
C ARG A 615 -5.71 -25.20 8.34
N VAL A 616 -6.59 -24.67 7.49
CA VAL A 616 -6.77 -23.24 7.23
C VAL A 616 -8.27 -22.94 7.22
N SER A 617 -8.68 -21.69 7.41
CA SER A 617 -10.10 -21.32 7.33
C SER A 617 -10.55 -21.40 5.87
N TRP A 618 -11.26 -22.46 5.48
CA TRP A 618 -11.91 -22.55 4.17
C TRP A 618 -10.95 -22.40 2.96
N ALA A 619 -10.06 -23.39 2.75
CA ALA A 619 -9.05 -23.38 1.69
C ALA A 619 -9.64 -23.40 0.27
N ARG A 620 -9.37 -22.41 -0.58
CA ARG A 620 -9.89 -22.40 -1.96
C ARG A 620 -8.82 -22.68 -3.00
N MET A 621 -7.88 -21.76 -3.20
CA MET A 621 -6.77 -21.89 -4.14
C MET A 621 -5.45 -21.92 -3.37
N VAL A 622 -4.44 -22.56 -3.94
CA VAL A 622 -3.08 -22.60 -3.40
C VAL A 622 -2.12 -22.24 -4.52
N THR A 623 -1.15 -21.38 -4.23
CA THR A 623 -0.08 -20.99 -5.14
C THR A 623 1.25 -21.06 -4.40
N VAL A 624 2.30 -21.47 -5.11
CA VAL A 624 3.67 -21.52 -4.58
C VAL A 624 4.51 -20.48 -5.29
N SER A 625 5.25 -19.66 -4.53
CA SER A 625 6.16 -18.68 -5.11
C SER A 625 7.22 -19.39 -5.96
N PRO A 626 7.41 -18.98 -7.23
CA PRO A 626 8.42 -19.55 -8.11
C PRO A 626 9.86 -19.24 -7.64
N THR A 627 10.05 -18.22 -6.79
CA THR A 627 11.36 -17.73 -6.36
C THR A 627 11.73 -18.15 -4.94
N THR A 628 10.76 -18.21 -4.04
CA THR A 628 11.01 -18.44 -2.60
C THR A 628 10.44 -19.74 -2.08
N GLY A 629 9.60 -20.42 -2.86
CA GLY A 629 8.89 -21.62 -2.43
C GLY A 629 7.79 -21.35 -1.37
N ALA A 630 7.56 -20.10 -0.98
CA ALA A 630 6.51 -19.73 -0.04
C ALA A 630 5.13 -20.14 -0.57
N ILE A 631 4.28 -20.66 0.31
CA ILE A 631 2.96 -21.19 -0.05
C ILE A 631 1.90 -20.19 0.38
N TYR A 632 1.03 -19.79 -0.55
CA TYR A 632 -0.09 -18.89 -0.33
C TYR A 632 -1.40 -19.63 -0.53
N VAL A 633 -2.36 -19.43 0.37
CA VAL A 633 -3.68 -20.08 0.28
C VAL A 633 -4.78 -19.04 0.45
N THR A 634 -5.71 -18.96 -0.51
CA THR A 634 -6.90 -18.11 -0.36
C THR A 634 -7.91 -18.78 0.56
N GLN A 635 -8.51 -17.95 1.41
CA GLN A 635 -9.53 -18.35 2.36
C GLN A 635 -10.86 -17.68 2.02
N GLY A 636 -11.96 -18.41 2.21
CA GLY A 636 -13.31 -17.92 1.89
C GLY A 636 -13.78 -16.74 2.74
N ASP A 637 -13.09 -16.44 3.84
CA ASP A 637 -13.35 -15.29 4.72
C ASP A 637 -12.62 -14.00 4.28
N GLY A 638 -11.94 -14.02 3.12
CA GLY A 638 -11.27 -12.83 2.61
C GLY A 638 -9.80 -12.69 3.00
N MET A 639 -9.24 -13.75 3.58
CA MET A 639 -7.87 -13.79 4.04
C MET A 639 -6.95 -14.59 3.10
N VAL A 640 -5.66 -14.28 3.12
CA VAL A 640 -4.62 -15.12 2.51
C VAL A 640 -3.71 -15.66 3.61
N SER A 641 -3.60 -16.98 3.70
CA SER A 641 -2.64 -17.65 4.58
C SER A 641 -1.28 -17.77 3.91
N LEU A 642 -0.22 -17.43 4.65
CA LEU A 642 1.16 -17.70 4.28
C LEU A 642 1.64 -18.92 5.07
N ILE A 643 2.16 -19.93 4.37
CA ILE A 643 2.68 -21.16 4.97
C ILE A 643 4.17 -21.30 4.62
N ASP A 644 4.96 -21.64 5.63
CA ASP A 644 6.38 -21.97 5.46
C ASP A 644 6.51 -23.38 4.85
N PRO A 645 7.13 -23.52 3.66
CA PRO A 645 7.27 -24.81 2.99
C PRO A 645 8.19 -25.80 3.71
N ALA A 646 9.11 -25.34 4.56
CA ALA A 646 10.02 -26.21 5.29
C ALA A 646 9.34 -26.90 6.47
N THR A 647 8.41 -26.21 7.12
CA THR A 647 7.74 -26.68 8.34
C THR A 647 6.26 -27.06 8.13
N ASN A 648 5.67 -26.66 7.00
CA ASN A 648 4.22 -26.75 6.72
C ASN A 648 3.37 -26.08 7.80
N THR A 649 3.85 -24.95 8.33
CA THR A 649 3.16 -24.19 9.38
C THR A 649 2.68 -22.83 8.87
N LEU A 650 1.51 -22.39 9.35
CA LEU A 650 0.96 -21.07 9.09
C LEU A 650 1.85 -20.01 9.76
N THR A 651 2.44 -19.13 8.97
CA THR A 651 3.34 -18.07 9.47
C THR A 651 2.65 -16.71 9.55
N ALA A 652 1.71 -16.44 8.65
CA ALA A 652 0.94 -15.20 8.65
C ALA A 652 -0.44 -15.38 8.03
N THR A 653 -1.34 -14.44 8.31
CA THR A 653 -2.62 -14.32 7.62
C THR A 653 -2.88 -12.86 7.29
N ILE A 654 -3.13 -12.58 6.02
CA ILE A 654 -3.23 -11.23 5.47
C ILE A 654 -4.68 -10.96 5.09
N PRO A 655 -5.33 -9.91 5.65
CA PRO A 655 -6.65 -9.49 5.20
C PRO A 655 -6.56 -8.78 3.85
N VAL A 656 -7.32 -9.26 2.86
CA VAL A 656 -7.26 -8.73 1.48
C VAL A 656 -8.60 -8.14 1.03
N GLY A 657 -9.72 -8.79 1.36
CA GLY A 657 -11.03 -8.37 0.86
C GLY A 657 -12.11 -9.38 1.19
N SER A 658 -13.06 -9.60 0.29
CA SER A 658 -14.04 -10.69 0.35
C SER A 658 -14.05 -11.44 -0.98
N ASP A 659 -14.60 -12.65 -0.97
CA ASP A 659 -14.70 -13.58 -2.11
C ASP A 659 -13.45 -13.65 -3.01
N LEU A 660 -12.34 -14.08 -2.39
CA LEU A 660 -11.08 -14.34 -3.08
C LEU A 660 -11.18 -15.62 -3.90
N PHE A 661 -10.63 -15.58 -5.12
CA PHE A 661 -10.52 -16.74 -5.98
C PHE A 661 -9.04 -17.13 -6.13
N GLU A 662 -8.43 -16.83 -7.28
CA GLU A 662 -7.08 -17.25 -7.64
C GLU A 662 -6.00 -16.24 -7.22
N MET A 663 -4.75 -16.73 -7.15
CA MET A 663 -3.56 -15.95 -6.87
C MET A 663 -2.42 -16.29 -7.82
N ALA A 664 -1.67 -15.29 -8.25
CA ALA A 664 -0.41 -15.47 -8.95
C ALA A 664 0.71 -14.66 -8.28
N VAL A 665 1.93 -15.20 -8.29
CA VAL A 665 3.12 -14.52 -7.75
C VAL A 665 4.02 -14.11 -8.90
N SER A 666 4.42 -12.84 -8.95
CA SER A 666 5.41 -12.40 -9.93
C SER A 666 6.79 -12.96 -9.60
N PRO A 667 7.51 -13.53 -10.59
CA PRO A 667 8.91 -13.88 -10.42
C PRO A 667 9.84 -12.65 -10.37
N ALA A 668 9.34 -11.46 -10.69
CA ALA A 668 10.08 -10.20 -10.70
C ALA A 668 9.49 -9.20 -9.68
N GLY A 669 10.29 -8.82 -8.68
CA GLY A 669 9.97 -7.83 -7.64
C GLY A 669 11.06 -7.84 -6.53
N PRO A 670 11.19 -6.80 -5.69
CA PRO A 670 12.10 -6.85 -4.55
C PRO A 670 11.58 -7.82 -3.47
N GLY A 671 12.41 -8.76 -3.00
CA GLY A 671 12.02 -9.68 -1.92
C GLY A 671 11.28 -10.95 -2.39
N LEU A 672 10.08 -11.21 -1.84
CA LEU A 672 9.30 -12.45 -2.04
C LEU A 672 8.58 -12.54 -3.41
N GLY A 673 8.56 -11.45 -4.17
CA GLY A 673 7.74 -11.27 -5.38
C GLY A 673 6.34 -10.74 -5.05
N ASP A 674 5.78 -9.88 -5.92
CA ASP A 674 4.45 -9.31 -5.72
C ASP A 674 3.39 -10.41 -5.88
N LEU A 675 2.48 -10.50 -4.90
CA LEU A 675 1.34 -11.42 -4.91
C LEU A 675 0.10 -10.69 -5.45
N TYR A 676 -0.44 -11.18 -6.55
CA TYR A 676 -1.67 -10.70 -7.17
C TYR A 676 -2.82 -11.61 -6.74
N VAL A 677 -3.81 -11.05 -6.06
CA VAL A 677 -4.97 -11.77 -5.53
C VAL A 677 -6.22 -11.26 -6.20
N VAL A 678 -6.97 -12.15 -6.85
CA VAL A 678 -8.24 -11.80 -7.49
C VAL A 678 -9.37 -11.81 -6.47
N SER A 679 -10.16 -10.75 -6.46
CA SER A 679 -11.37 -10.61 -5.65
C SER A 679 -12.54 -10.33 -6.57
N SER A 680 -13.49 -11.27 -6.59
CA SER A 680 -14.70 -11.13 -7.40
C SER A 680 -15.62 -10.06 -6.83
N ASP A 681 -15.62 -9.89 -5.51
CA ASP A 681 -16.28 -8.78 -4.84
C ASP A 681 -15.56 -7.45 -5.12
N GLY A 682 -16.19 -6.63 -5.96
CA GLY A 682 -15.68 -5.32 -6.36
C GLY A 682 -14.75 -5.33 -7.57
N ASP A 683 -14.75 -6.44 -8.34
CA ASP A 683 -14.14 -6.55 -9.67
C ASP A 683 -12.69 -6.05 -9.71
N LYS A 684 -11.84 -6.63 -8.86
CA LYS A 684 -10.49 -6.11 -8.61
C LYS A 684 -9.41 -7.17 -8.44
N VAL A 685 -8.17 -6.74 -8.65
CA VAL A 685 -6.95 -7.43 -8.22
C VAL A 685 -6.27 -6.62 -7.13
N SER A 686 -6.01 -7.26 -5.99
CA SER A 686 -5.19 -6.71 -4.92
C SER A 686 -3.74 -7.15 -5.12
N VAL A 687 -2.81 -6.20 -5.08
CA VAL A 687 -1.37 -6.44 -5.10
C VAL A 687 -0.85 -6.39 -3.67
N ILE A 688 -0.09 -7.41 -3.25
CA ILE A 688 0.51 -7.51 -1.91
C ILE A 688 2.01 -7.62 -2.10
N THR A 689 2.75 -6.66 -1.54
CA THR A 689 4.22 -6.51 -1.68
C THR A 689 4.97 -6.88 -0.41
#